data_AF-A0A5S6QW47-F1
#
_entry.id   AF-A0A5S6QW47-F1
#
_cell.length_a   1.000
_cell.length_b   1.000
_cell.length_c   1.000
_cell.angle_alpha   90.00
_cell.angle_beta   90.00
_cell.angle_gamma   90.00
#
_symmetry.space_group_name_H-M   'P 1'
#
loop_
_entity.id
_entity.type
_entity.pdbx_description
1 polymer ?
#
loop_
_entity_poly.entity_id
_entity_poly.type
_entity_poly.pdbx_seq_one_letter_code
_entity_poly.pdbx_strand_id
1 'polypeptide(L)'
;MSSSVVSDHSDRESVSLSKMELHPTTAFSDDLFVKYSVDQVREIEKKIRHSTELKREELRLMVGRRYRDIIEAANDLHSMHVIAEDALRQLQALRVSVSRLQQYPTVPKPSIPLVAELRSNILALFLADLCDMLSTLFAQPNWGTLGWLFSLAVHVDAALIECQDQVADTVRIIWRDVFASRSKLVLKCEQSFSPRLDADEVCQMLCSLVLLEEQPLERLSSIFYSWSLKIFKDALLCSDALFSEQISLCITTWFRTIMLAHDVFQTDVNSVSLLLRNLRSFHSCKPAEIVKYLAAQKRAYRQCLEELISSFCPVDLVSPSEASMLEALHRDTASFLTESLGAYSEDVGKMLRSIDDLKSLVDRRESIRNALACGISNPHWPKVCEQLFGSDKERIMAIFYTPISQRAEQVVKSTVSRVFEVASRFDDIPSEMDCLQATWAARNDDSEIRIAQRLLALPIEALKKCQFVDGEYKEMLDALSAFSAADESFCQRLQEPMVAATVAAVDDFAERCRNWNVDAEMNVMTAVHCAKFCQGLLTCCENFKAAFFVRSRHASAWQKVTTTLNQLTELKYSEWILAVTTEVGSEAKANLQKYSDIRMQMEGLLNYESVTIDDDQGTNSSSKLLVPCRLSRWAFDLLHRMSCLAAAVGVHSMPRSLVKRFSLLVVTNIVEAIDLLLAKEEKLNQLVAVQLLLDLQVLTMLLLDEQSTMIKKRCRQTISALKGQVDAFDLELMTPRLKTNVTQQTLRLFTLFDGITADSKWTTRQLNGVKYIPDEQSQLLMLNTQRCRFVKLPICDDWKMNVAGNKEGEVNDRHFH
;
A
#
# COMPACT_ATOMS: atom_id res chain seq x y z
N MET A 1 35.99 35.34 -13.85
CA MET A 1 36.71 36.41 -14.57
C MET A 1 35.96 36.67 -15.87
N SER A 2 35.67 37.88 -16.33
CA SER A 2 35.68 39.23 -15.72
C SER A 2 35.20 40.23 -16.79
N SER A 3 34.44 41.28 -16.40
CA SER A 3 34.25 42.56 -17.14
C SER A 3 33.67 42.52 -18.59
N SER A 4 33.04 43.56 -19.17
CA SER A 4 32.36 44.78 -18.68
C SER A 4 31.77 45.57 -19.87
N VAL A 5 30.50 46.03 -19.77
CA VAL A 5 29.94 47.37 -20.12
C VAL A 5 30.15 47.97 -21.57
N VAL A 6 29.32 48.97 -21.93
CA VAL A 6 29.44 49.94 -23.08
C VAL A 6 28.87 49.41 -24.43
N SER A 7 27.97 50.07 -25.20
CA SER A 7 27.29 51.39 -25.10
C SER A 7 26.07 51.58 -26.04
N ASP A 8 25.17 52.49 -25.63
CA ASP A 8 24.52 53.62 -26.36
C ASP A 8 23.44 53.50 -27.47
N HIS A 9 22.29 54.10 -27.10
CA HIS A 9 21.52 55.20 -27.75
C HIS A 9 21.08 55.20 -29.23
N SER A 10 19.76 55.24 -29.43
CA SER A 10 18.99 56.45 -29.86
C SER A 10 17.55 56.03 -30.20
N ASP A 11 16.54 56.30 -29.38
CA ASP A 11 15.78 57.55 -29.18
C ASP A 11 14.41 57.49 -29.84
N ARG A 12 13.37 57.42 -29.00
CA ARG A 12 11.95 57.53 -29.37
C ARG A 12 11.44 58.89 -28.91
N GLU A 13 11.17 59.81 -29.83
CA GLU A 13 10.47 61.05 -29.46
C GLU A 13 8.95 60.85 -29.37
N SER A 14 8.36 61.57 -28.42
CA SER A 14 7.02 61.36 -27.91
C SER A 14 5.98 62.32 -28.50
N VAL A 15 4.78 61.80 -28.75
CA VAL A 15 3.62 62.60 -29.17
C VAL A 15 3.13 63.45 -28.00
N SER A 16 3.17 64.76 -28.16
CA SER A 16 2.62 65.73 -27.20
C SER A 16 1.23 66.21 -27.63
N LEU A 17 0.19 65.72 -26.95
CA LEU A 17 -1.20 66.16 -27.13
C LEU A 17 -1.45 67.48 -26.38
N SER A 18 -1.52 68.60 -27.09
CA SER A 18 -2.00 69.88 -26.54
C SER A 18 -3.51 70.03 -26.75
N LYS A 19 -4.23 70.32 -25.66
CA LYS A 19 -5.66 70.65 -25.69
C LYS A 19 -5.91 71.96 -26.44
N MET A 20 -6.89 71.98 -27.34
CA MET A 20 -7.60 73.21 -27.72
C MET A 20 -9.09 73.02 -27.41
N GLU A 21 -9.54 73.73 -26.39
CA GLU A 21 -10.96 73.93 -26.08
C GLU A 21 -11.57 74.87 -27.12
N LEU A 22 -12.78 74.59 -27.62
CA LEU A 22 -13.61 75.56 -28.36
C LEU A 22 -15.06 75.08 -28.53
N HIS A 23 -15.87 75.29 -27.49
CA HIS A 23 -17.18 75.92 -27.68
C HIS A 23 -17.03 77.40 -27.25
N PRO A 24 -17.83 78.36 -27.79
CA PRO A 24 -19.12 78.16 -28.44
C PRO A 24 -19.26 78.79 -29.84
N THR A 25 -19.87 78.07 -30.77
CA THR A 25 -20.23 78.59 -32.12
C THR A 25 -21.33 79.65 -32.11
N THR A 26 -22.05 79.82 -31.00
CA THR A 26 -23.10 80.85 -30.86
C THR A 26 -22.54 82.27 -30.82
N ALA A 27 -21.45 82.49 -30.07
CA ALA A 27 -20.87 83.82 -29.87
C ALA A 27 -20.42 84.49 -31.19
N PHE A 28 -19.88 83.73 -32.14
CA PHE A 28 -19.44 84.27 -33.44
C PHE A 28 -20.62 84.72 -34.31
N SER A 29 -21.76 84.03 -34.23
CA SER A 29 -22.96 84.37 -35.01
C SER A 29 -23.59 85.67 -34.53
N ASP A 30 -23.77 85.83 -33.21
CA ASP A 30 -24.39 87.02 -32.62
C ASP A 30 -23.54 88.27 -32.85
N ASP A 31 -22.22 88.15 -32.71
CA ASP A 31 -21.27 89.24 -32.93
C ASP A 31 -21.23 89.72 -34.40
N LEU A 32 -21.57 88.84 -35.35
CA LEU A 32 -21.69 89.13 -36.79
C LEU A 32 -22.96 89.95 -37.10
N PHE A 33 -24.10 89.60 -36.49
CA PHE A 33 -25.35 90.33 -36.67
C PHE A 33 -25.36 91.71 -36.00
N VAL A 34 -24.56 91.91 -34.95
CA VAL A 34 -24.44 93.22 -34.26
C VAL A 34 -23.53 94.20 -35.04
N LYS A 35 -22.51 93.70 -35.76
CA LYS A 35 -21.48 94.55 -36.37
C LYS A 35 -21.64 94.83 -37.86
N TYR A 36 -22.45 94.04 -38.59
CA TYR A 36 -22.54 94.10 -40.06
C TYR A 36 -24.00 94.14 -40.54
N SER A 37 -24.24 94.82 -41.66
CA SER A 37 -25.58 94.89 -42.26
C SER A 37 -25.99 93.55 -42.90
N VAL A 38 -27.30 93.32 -43.05
CA VAL A 38 -27.85 92.03 -43.53
C VAL A 38 -27.24 91.58 -44.88
N ASP A 39 -26.97 92.50 -45.79
CA ASP A 39 -26.35 92.19 -47.08
C ASP A 39 -24.86 91.83 -46.95
N GLN A 40 -24.12 92.48 -46.04
CA GLN A 40 -22.74 92.12 -45.72
C GLN A 40 -22.67 90.75 -45.04
N VAL A 41 -23.61 90.43 -44.15
CA VAL A 41 -23.70 89.10 -43.52
C VAL A 41 -23.99 88.01 -44.56
N ARG A 42 -24.85 88.27 -45.56
CA ARG A 42 -25.07 87.34 -46.69
C ARG A 42 -23.85 87.15 -47.58
N GLU A 43 -23.05 88.20 -47.79
CA GLU A 43 -21.81 88.10 -48.54
C GLU A 43 -20.74 87.30 -47.78
N ILE A 44 -20.62 87.53 -46.47
CA ILE A 44 -19.79 86.73 -45.56
C ILE A 44 -20.27 85.28 -45.52
N GLU A 45 -21.58 85.02 -45.46
CA GLU A 45 -22.17 83.67 -45.50
C GLU A 45 -21.79 82.95 -46.80
N LYS A 46 -21.95 83.58 -47.97
CA LYS A 46 -21.53 83.02 -49.27
C LYS A 46 -20.03 82.71 -49.28
N LYS A 47 -19.20 83.61 -48.73
CA LYS A 47 -17.75 83.44 -48.65
C LYS A 47 -17.34 82.30 -47.70
N ILE A 48 -18.06 82.13 -46.58
CA ILE A 48 -17.89 81.01 -45.66
C ILE A 48 -18.32 79.70 -46.33
N ARG A 49 -19.52 79.62 -46.94
CA ARG A 49 -19.98 78.42 -47.68
C ARG A 49 -18.97 78.01 -48.75
N HIS A 50 -18.50 78.96 -49.55
CA HIS A 50 -17.49 78.70 -50.59
C HIS A 50 -16.15 78.21 -50.00
N SER A 51 -15.69 78.81 -48.90
CA SER A 51 -14.49 78.32 -48.18
C SER A 51 -14.70 76.92 -47.58
N THR A 52 -15.91 76.60 -47.10
CA THR A 52 -16.27 75.27 -46.60
C THR A 52 -16.31 74.24 -47.72
N GLU A 53 -16.83 74.57 -48.89
CA GLU A 53 -16.84 73.71 -50.08
C GLU A 53 -15.42 73.45 -50.59
N LEU A 54 -14.58 74.49 -50.70
CA LEU A 54 -13.16 74.36 -51.04
C LEU A 54 -12.42 73.46 -50.05
N LYS A 55 -12.56 73.70 -48.73
CA LYS A 55 -11.95 72.85 -47.70
C LYS A 55 -12.47 71.41 -47.71
N ARG A 56 -13.74 71.20 -48.08
CA ARG A 56 -14.33 69.86 -48.20
C ARG A 56 -13.73 69.09 -49.38
N GLU A 57 -13.48 69.76 -50.49
CA GLU A 57 -12.86 69.13 -51.67
C GLU A 57 -11.34 68.96 -51.48
N GLU A 58 -10.67 69.91 -50.82
CA GLU A 58 -9.27 69.78 -50.38
C GLU A 58 -9.09 68.60 -49.42
N LEU A 59 -10.00 68.43 -48.44
CA LEU A 59 -10.03 67.25 -47.56
C LEU A 59 -10.25 65.96 -48.34
N ARG A 60 -11.16 65.93 -49.34
CA ARG A 60 -11.35 64.76 -50.21
C ARG A 60 -10.07 64.40 -50.97
N LEU A 61 -9.37 65.39 -51.52
CA LEU A 61 -8.11 65.16 -52.23
C LEU A 61 -6.99 64.72 -51.28
N MET A 62 -6.85 65.34 -50.11
CA MET A 62 -5.84 64.99 -49.11
C MET A 62 -6.05 63.58 -48.56
N VAL A 63 -7.30 63.23 -48.21
CA VAL A 63 -7.67 61.91 -47.71
C VAL A 63 -7.58 60.86 -48.82
N GLY A 64 -7.99 61.20 -50.04
CA GLY A 64 -7.87 60.33 -51.22
C GLY A 64 -6.43 60.03 -51.63
N ARG A 65 -5.51 60.99 -51.48
CA ARG A 65 -4.06 60.75 -51.61
C ARG A 65 -3.56 59.83 -50.50
N ARG A 66 -3.80 60.15 -49.23
CA ARG A 66 -3.37 59.28 -48.10
C ARG A 66 -3.87 57.85 -48.21
N TYR A 67 -5.11 57.61 -48.63
CA TYR A 67 -5.60 56.25 -48.87
C TYR A 67 -4.88 55.55 -50.02
N ARG A 68 -4.53 56.27 -51.09
CA ARG A 68 -3.73 55.71 -52.20
C ARG A 68 -2.32 55.36 -51.73
N ASP A 69 -1.66 56.28 -51.03
CA ASP A 69 -0.30 56.09 -50.51
C ASP A 69 -0.23 54.88 -49.54
N ILE A 70 -1.28 54.67 -48.72
CA ILE A 70 -1.41 53.51 -47.83
C ILE A 70 -1.61 52.20 -48.63
N ILE A 71 -2.41 52.22 -49.71
CA ILE A 71 -2.62 51.05 -50.57
C ILE A 71 -1.34 50.70 -51.36
N GLU A 72 -0.61 51.71 -51.82
CA GLU A 72 0.67 51.54 -52.53
C GLU A 72 1.73 50.95 -51.59
N ALA A 73 1.90 51.52 -50.39
CA ALA A 73 2.78 50.95 -49.37
C ALA A 73 2.38 49.53 -48.92
N ALA A 74 1.09 49.18 -48.93
CA ALA A 74 0.62 47.83 -48.66
C ALA A 74 0.94 46.84 -49.80
N ASN A 75 0.86 47.29 -51.06
CA ASN A 75 1.28 46.49 -52.22
C ASN A 75 2.80 46.29 -52.23
N ASP A 76 3.58 47.32 -51.88
CA ASP A 76 5.03 47.21 -51.72
C ASP A 76 5.39 46.18 -50.65
N LEU A 77 4.75 46.24 -49.48
CA LEU A 77 4.88 45.25 -48.41
C LEU A 77 4.54 43.83 -48.88
N HIS A 78 3.50 43.67 -49.70
CA HIS A 78 3.13 42.37 -50.26
C HIS A 78 4.18 41.87 -51.27
N SER A 79 4.70 42.74 -52.13
CA SER A 79 5.78 42.39 -53.06
C SER A 79 7.08 42.01 -52.34
N MET A 80 7.42 42.73 -51.27
CA MET A 80 8.55 42.42 -50.39
C MET A 80 8.37 41.07 -49.70
N HIS A 81 7.17 40.74 -49.24
CA HIS A 81 6.87 39.41 -48.69
C HIS A 81 7.08 38.31 -49.73
N VAL A 82 6.57 38.47 -50.95
CA VAL A 82 6.73 37.48 -52.03
C VAL A 82 8.20 37.28 -52.39
N ILE A 83 8.99 38.36 -52.50
CA ILE A 83 10.44 38.28 -52.76
C ILE A 83 11.18 37.62 -51.59
N ALA A 84 10.84 37.95 -50.34
CA ALA A 84 11.45 37.34 -49.17
C ALA A 84 11.12 35.84 -49.05
N GLU A 85 9.90 35.43 -49.39
CA GLU A 85 9.49 34.03 -49.41
C GLU A 85 10.22 33.25 -50.52
N ASP A 86 10.38 33.82 -51.71
CA ASP A 86 11.13 33.16 -52.78
C ASP A 86 12.63 33.09 -52.48
N ALA A 87 13.22 34.14 -51.90
CA ALA A 87 14.59 34.10 -51.39
C ALA A 87 14.77 33.03 -50.29
N LEU A 88 13.78 32.83 -49.42
CA LEU A 88 13.75 31.74 -48.45
C LEU A 88 13.73 30.35 -49.13
N ARG A 89 12.92 30.16 -50.17
CA ARG A 89 12.91 28.91 -50.95
C ARG A 89 14.23 28.67 -51.66
N GLN A 90 14.83 29.71 -52.25
CA GLN A 90 16.15 29.62 -52.88
C GLN A 90 17.26 29.29 -51.86
N LEU A 91 17.23 29.88 -50.66
CA LEU A 91 18.14 29.54 -49.55
C LEU A 91 17.92 28.11 -49.04
N GLN A 92 16.68 27.61 -49.00
CA GLN A 92 16.40 26.21 -48.68
C GLN A 92 16.92 25.26 -49.77
N ALA A 93 16.76 25.60 -51.05
CA ALA A 93 17.31 24.82 -52.16
C ALA A 93 18.85 24.82 -52.17
N LEU A 94 19.48 25.97 -51.88
CA LEU A 94 20.92 26.07 -51.66
C LEU A 94 21.37 25.25 -50.46
N ARG A 95 20.65 25.31 -49.33
CA ARG A 95 20.95 24.49 -48.14
C ARG A 95 20.89 23.00 -48.46
N VAL A 96 19.85 22.53 -49.15
CA VAL A 96 19.75 21.13 -49.60
C VAL A 96 20.90 20.75 -50.54
N SER A 97 21.30 21.66 -51.45
CA SER A 97 22.40 21.42 -52.39
C SER A 97 23.77 21.38 -51.69
N VAL A 98 24.02 22.29 -50.75
CA VAL A 98 25.23 22.31 -49.91
C VAL A 98 25.26 21.09 -48.99
N SER A 99 24.15 20.70 -48.37
CA SER A 99 24.08 19.47 -47.57
C SER A 99 24.28 18.20 -48.39
N ARG A 100 23.96 18.18 -49.69
CA ARG A 100 24.36 17.09 -50.59
C ARG A 100 25.85 17.11 -50.92
N LEU A 101 26.45 18.29 -51.11
CA LEU A 101 27.90 18.41 -51.35
C LEU A 101 28.72 18.07 -50.09
N GLN A 102 28.18 18.30 -48.90
CA GLN A 102 28.77 17.90 -47.63
C GLN A 102 28.78 16.38 -47.38
N GLN A 103 28.05 15.60 -48.17
CA GLN A 103 27.99 14.11 -48.09
C GLN A 103 29.01 13.42 -49.01
N TYR A 104 29.88 14.17 -49.69
CA TYR A 104 30.95 13.61 -50.52
C TYR A 104 32.32 13.96 -49.93
N PRO A 105 33.23 12.99 -49.76
CA PRO A 105 34.56 13.24 -49.23
C PRO A 105 35.38 14.10 -50.21
N THR A 106 36.19 15.01 -49.68
CA THR A 106 37.09 15.85 -50.49
C THR A 106 38.23 15.01 -51.06
N VAL A 107 38.19 14.76 -52.38
CA VAL A 107 39.22 13.95 -53.04
C VAL A 107 40.47 14.81 -53.28
N PRO A 108 41.66 14.41 -52.81
CA PRO A 108 42.88 15.15 -53.12
C PRO A 108 43.18 15.03 -54.62
N LYS A 109 43.44 16.17 -55.28
CA LYS A 109 43.68 16.20 -56.73
C LYS A 109 44.87 15.29 -57.11
N PRO A 110 44.66 14.28 -57.97
CA PRO A 110 45.67 13.28 -58.32
C PRO A 110 46.77 13.90 -59.20
N SER A 111 48.00 13.42 -59.05
CA SER A 111 49.20 14.05 -59.61
C SER A 111 49.62 13.51 -60.99
N ILE A 112 48.83 12.61 -61.60
CA ILE A 112 49.15 11.92 -62.86
C ILE A 112 48.27 12.42 -64.02
N PRO A 113 48.85 12.85 -65.17
CA PRO A 113 48.10 13.23 -66.35
C PRO A 113 47.69 12.01 -67.19
N LEU A 114 46.62 11.32 -66.79
CA LEU A 114 45.82 10.54 -67.73
C LEU A 114 44.84 11.46 -68.48
N VAL A 115 44.49 11.11 -69.72
CA VAL A 115 43.41 11.76 -70.47
C VAL A 115 42.11 11.63 -69.66
N ALA A 116 41.46 12.76 -69.37
CA ALA A 116 40.30 12.82 -68.47
C ALA A 116 39.17 11.87 -68.88
N GLU A 117 38.90 11.74 -70.18
CA GLU A 117 37.91 10.81 -70.74
C GLU A 117 38.23 9.33 -70.46
N LEU A 118 39.52 8.94 -70.44
CA LEU A 118 39.89 7.56 -70.11
C LEU A 118 39.68 7.30 -68.61
N ARG A 119 39.98 8.30 -67.77
CA ARG A 119 39.79 8.24 -66.31
C ARG A 119 38.31 8.15 -65.94
N SER A 120 37.45 8.99 -66.54
CA SER A 120 36.01 8.98 -66.27
C SER A 120 35.35 7.65 -66.69
N ASN A 121 35.74 7.08 -67.83
CA ASN A 121 35.23 5.79 -68.29
C ASN A 121 35.69 4.61 -67.41
N ILE A 122 36.94 4.62 -66.93
CA ILE A 122 37.44 3.60 -65.97
C ILE A 122 36.69 3.69 -64.64
N LEU A 123 36.45 4.91 -64.14
CA LEU A 123 35.69 5.17 -62.91
C LEU A 123 34.21 4.77 -63.03
N ALA A 124 33.56 5.11 -64.15
CA ALA A 124 32.15 4.78 -64.38
C ALA A 124 31.93 3.26 -64.48
N LEU A 125 32.85 2.53 -65.13
CA LEU A 125 32.80 1.06 -65.16
C LEU A 125 33.01 0.46 -63.76
N PHE A 126 33.97 1.00 -63.01
CA PHE A 126 34.21 0.54 -61.63
C PHE A 126 33.02 0.82 -60.70
N LEU A 127 32.35 1.96 -60.85
CA LEU A 127 31.13 2.27 -60.08
C LEU A 127 29.98 1.33 -60.42
N ALA A 128 29.83 0.93 -61.69
CA ALA A 128 28.84 -0.07 -62.09
C ALA A 128 29.16 -1.46 -61.49
N ASP A 129 30.41 -1.91 -61.57
CA ASP A 129 30.85 -3.18 -60.96
C ASP A 129 30.70 -3.17 -59.42
N LEU A 130 30.90 -2.01 -58.76
CA LEU A 130 30.61 -1.82 -57.33
C LEU A 130 29.11 -1.89 -57.02
N CYS A 131 28.23 -1.37 -57.89
CA CYS A 131 26.77 -1.49 -57.72
C CYS A 131 26.29 -2.94 -57.83
N ASP A 132 26.87 -3.73 -58.73
CA ASP A 132 26.59 -5.17 -58.85
C ASP A 132 27.13 -5.95 -57.65
N MET A 133 28.35 -5.66 -57.18
CA MET A 133 28.92 -6.24 -55.96
C MET A 133 28.06 -5.91 -54.72
N LEU A 134 27.61 -4.66 -54.56
CA LEU A 134 26.68 -4.27 -53.50
C LEU A 134 25.33 -5.01 -53.59
N SER A 135 24.80 -5.18 -54.81
CA SER A 135 23.54 -5.90 -55.03
C SER A 135 23.63 -7.40 -54.71
N THR A 136 24.78 -8.04 -54.99
CA THR A 136 25.00 -9.45 -54.61
C THR A 136 25.21 -9.62 -53.10
N LEU A 137 25.98 -8.73 -52.46
CA LEU A 137 26.19 -8.73 -51.02
C LEU A 137 24.94 -8.30 -50.22
N PHE A 138 23.99 -7.59 -50.84
CA PHE A 138 22.67 -7.37 -50.24
C PHE A 138 21.97 -8.69 -49.86
N ALA A 139 22.31 -9.82 -50.51
CA ALA A 139 21.74 -11.13 -50.22
C ALA A 139 22.47 -11.93 -49.12
N GLN A 140 23.66 -11.52 -48.65
CA GLN A 140 24.46 -12.27 -47.67
C GLN A 140 24.91 -11.38 -46.49
N PRO A 141 24.87 -11.87 -45.24
CA PRO A 141 25.11 -11.03 -44.05
C PRO A 141 26.61 -10.80 -43.78
N ASN A 142 27.28 -10.00 -44.62
CA ASN A 142 28.60 -9.45 -44.31
C ASN A 142 28.53 -7.91 -44.26
N TRP A 143 28.09 -7.42 -43.10
CA TRP A 143 27.79 -6.01 -42.86
C TRP A 143 29.02 -5.10 -42.97
N GLY A 144 30.18 -5.59 -42.50
CA GLY A 144 31.45 -4.84 -42.57
C GLY A 144 31.89 -4.58 -44.01
N THR A 145 31.92 -5.62 -44.85
CA THR A 145 32.25 -5.48 -46.27
C THR A 145 31.23 -4.62 -47.02
N LEU A 146 29.94 -4.74 -46.68
CA LEU A 146 28.86 -3.96 -47.30
C LEU A 146 29.03 -2.45 -47.03
N GLY A 147 29.24 -2.04 -45.78
CA GLY A 147 29.49 -0.65 -45.43
C GLY A 147 30.76 -0.09 -46.08
N TRP A 148 31.83 -0.90 -46.11
CA TRP A 148 33.10 -0.53 -46.75
C TRP A 148 32.93 -0.29 -48.26
N LEU A 149 32.25 -1.19 -48.97
CA LEU A 149 31.99 -1.07 -50.41
C LEU A 149 31.11 0.14 -50.75
N PHE A 150 30.11 0.44 -49.90
CA PHE A 150 29.27 1.61 -50.08
C PHE A 150 30.06 2.91 -49.92
N SER A 151 30.89 3.01 -48.87
CA SER A 151 31.78 4.16 -48.64
C SER A 151 32.79 4.34 -49.80
N LEU A 152 33.35 3.24 -50.34
CA LEU A 152 34.20 3.32 -51.53
C LEU A 152 33.41 3.82 -52.76
N ALA A 153 32.18 3.34 -52.97
CA ALA A 153 31.36 3.77 -54.10
C ALA A 153 30.99 5.27 -54.01
N VAL A 154 30.73 5.81 -52.81
CA VAL A 154 30.57 7.26 -52.58
C VAL A 154 31.85 8.03 -52.92
N HIS A 155 33.03 7.53 -52.53
CA HIS A 155 34.32 8.16 -52.87
C HIS A 155 34.64 8.11 -54.38
N VAL A 156 34.26 7.01 -55.06
CA VAL A 156 34.38 6.86 -56.52
C VAL A 156 33.45 7.83 -57.26
N ASP A 157 32.22 8.00 -56.80
CA ASP A 157 31.28 8.99 -57.36
C ASP A 157 31.76 10.42 -57.12
N ALA A 158 32.28 10.76 -55.94
CA ALA A 158 32.92 12.05 -55.66
C ALA A 158 34.05 12.35 -56.67
N ALA A 159 34.98 11.41 -56.86
CA ALA A 159 36.08 11.54 -57.82
C ALA A 159 35.59 11.66 -59.28
N LEU A 160 34.44 11.06 -59.60
CA LEU A 160 33.83 11.08 -60.93
C LEU A 160 33.02 12.37 -61.17
N ILE A 161 32.46 13.00 -60.13
CA ILE A 161 31.85 14.34 -60.19
C ILE A 161 32.91 15.40 -60.49
N GLU A 162 34.11 15.31 -59.89
CA GLU A 162 35.21 16.25 -60.14
C GLU A 162 35.78 16.20 -61.56
N CYS A 163 35.58 15.11 -62.32
CA CYS A 163 36.20 14.90 -63.64
C CYS A 163 35.43 15.49 -64.85
N GLN A 164 34.20 15.98 -64.66
CA GLN A 164 33.29 16.66 -65.60
C GLN A 164 32.91 16.06 -66.99
N ASP A 165 31.62 16.24 -67.28
CA ASP A 165 30.90 16.36 -68.56
C ASP A 165 30.71 15.22 -69.59
N GLN A 166 31.38 14.07 -69.53
CA GLN A 166 30.93 12.88 -70.30
C GLN A 166 30.94 11.59 -69.46
N VAL A 167 29.99 11.51 -68.53
CA VAL A 167 29.62 10.27 -67.84
C VAL A 167 28.29 9.79 -68.43
N ALA A 168 28.18 8.51 -68.76
CA ALA A 168 26.92 7.93 -69.24
C ALA A 168 25.81 8.05 -68.18
N ASP A 169 24.69 8.69 -68.53
CA ASP A 169 23.53 8.92 -67.64
C ASP A 169 23.02 7.63 -66.98
N THR A 170 23.17 6.49 -67.66
CA THR A 170 22.80 5.16 -67.15
C THR A 170 23.49 4.81 -65.84
N VAL A 171 24.79 5.09 -65.71
CA VAL A 171 25.56 4.80 -64.48
C VAL A 171 25.12 5.72 -63.34
N ARG A 172 24.82 6.99 -63.64
CA ARG A 172 24.30 7.95 -62.65
C ARG A 172 22.90 7.59 -62.16
N ILE A 173 22.04 7.03 -63.01
CA ILE A 173 20.72 6.52 -62.62
C ILE A 173 20.86 5.31 -61.70
N ILE A 174 21.68 4.33 -62.07
CA ILE A 174 21.94 3.12 -61.26
C ILE A 174 22.50 3.51 -59.88
N TRP A 175 23.52 4.37 -59.85
CA TRP A 175 24.10 4.84 -58.58
C TRP A 175 23.09 5.62 -57.72
N ARG A 176 22.26 6.49 -58.31
CA ARG A 176 21.21 7.20 -57.56
C ARG A 176 20.23 6.24 -56.88
N ASP A 177 19.86 5.16 -57.56
CA ASP A 177 18.91 4.19 -57.05
C ASP A 177 19.56 3.27 -55.98
N VAL A 178 20.85 2.94 -56.12
CA VAL A 178 21.68 2.28 -55.08
C VAL A 178 21.90 3.18 -53.86
N PHE A 179 22.20 4.46 -54.05
CA PHE A 179 22.34 5.45 -52.98
C PHE A 179 21.02 5.65 -52.23
N ALA A 180 19.88 5.70 -52.93
CA ALA A 180 18.56 5.71 -52.30
C ALA A 180 18.28 4.44 -51.45
N SER A 181 18.88 3.30 -51.81
CA SER A 181 18.76 2.05 -51.05
C SER A 181 19.44 2.07 -49.68
N ARG A 182 20.32 3.05 -49.38
CA ARG A 182 20.90 3.31 -48.04
C ARG A 182 19.85 3.26 -46.92
N SER A 183 18.70 3.90 -47.14
CA SER A 183 17.59 3.92 -46.17
C SER A 183 17.03 2.50 -45.89
N LYS A 184 16.98 1.65 -46.91
CA LYS A 184 16.54 0.25 -46.81
C LYS A 184 17.61 -0.63 -46.17
N LEU A 185 18.89 -0.33 -46.38
CA LEU A 185 20.01 -1.00 -45.71
C LEU A 185 19.99 -0.74 -44.21
N VAL A 186 19.83 0.51 -43.77
CA VAL A 186 19.72 0.87 -42.34
C VAL A 186 18.51 0.18 -41.69
N LEU A 187 17.36 0.17 -42.36
CA LEU A 187 16.17 -0.57 -41.89
C LEU A 187 16.42 -2.08 -41.81
N LYS A 188 17.17 -2.65 -42.76
CA LYS A 188 17.55 -4.07 -42.76
C LYS A 188 18.53 -4.39 -41.62
N CYS A 189 19.45 -3.50 -41.28
CA CYS A 189 20.30 -3.62 -40.10
C CYS A 189 19.45 -3.63 -38.82
N GLU A 190 18.48 -2.71 -38.67
CA GLU A 190 17.55 -2.71 -37.53
C GLU A 190 16.74 -4.02 -37.44
N GLN A 191 16.18 -4.49 -38.56
CA GLN A 191 15.37 -5.72 -38.60
C GLN A 191 16.19 -7.00 -38.37
N SER A 192 17.47 -7.00 -38.71
CA SER A 192 18.36 -8.16 -38.53
C SER A 192 19.01 -8.18 -37.15
N PHE A 193 18.96 -7.07 -36.41
CA PHE A 193 19.59 -6.96 -35.10
C PHE A 193 18.90 -7.86 -34.08
N SER A 194 19.69 -8.59 -33.30
CA SER A 194 19.20 -9.38 -32.17
C SER A 194 20.28 -9.44 -31.08
N PRO A 195 19.93 -9.34 -29.78
CA PRO A 195 20.85 -9.58 -28.67
C PRO A 195 21.24 -11.08 -28.53
N ARG A 196 21.03 -11.88 -29.58
CA ARG A 196 21.51 -13.26 -29.72
C ARG A 196 22.67 -13.41 -30.71
N LEU A 197 22.99 -12.37 -31.48
CA LEU A 197 24.13 -12.31 -32.40
C LEU A 197 25.44 -12.21 -31.62
N ASP A 198 26.54 -12.59 -32.26
CA ASP A 198 27.88 -12.45 -31.68
C ASP A 198 28.35 -10.99 -31.68
N ALA A 199 29.22 -10.64 -30.73
CA ALA A 199 29.73 -9.27 -30.57
C ALA A 199 30.43 -8.75 -31.84
N ASP A 200 31.11 -9.61 -32.59
CA ASP A 200 31.72 -9.29 -33.88
C ASP A 200 30.69 -8.94 -34.96
N GLU A 201 29.57 -9.67 -35.04
CA GLU A 201 28.50 -9.40 -36.01
C GLU A 201 27.80 -8.08 -35.70
N VAL A 202 27.45 -7.86 -34.42
CA VAL A 202 26.87 -6.59 -33.94
C VAL A 202 27.82 -5.42 -34.19
N CYS A 203 29.12 -5.62 -33.94
CA CYS A 203 30.14 -4.62 -34.22
C CYS A 203 30.23 -4.29 -35.71
N GLN A 204 30.19 -5.30 -36.60
CA GLN A 204 30.19 -5.08 -38.05
C GLN A 204 28.92 -4.35 -38.52
N MET A 205 27.76 -4.64 -37.94
CA MET A 205 26.52 -3.92 -38.19
C MET A 205 26.66 -2.44 -37.78
N LEU A 206 27.14 -2.15 -36.57
CA LEU A 206 27.34 -0.77 -36.09
C LEU A 206 28.39 -0.01 -36.94
N CYS A 207 29.49 -0.66 -37.33
CA CYS A 207 30.45 -0.07 -38.26
C CYS A 207 29.83 0.22 -39.63
N SER A 208 28.95 -0.66 -40.13
CA SER A 208 28.23 -0.42 -41.39
C SER A 208 27.32 0.82 -41.30
N LEU A 209 26.70 1.08 -40.14
CA LEU A 209 25.89 2.29 -39.94
C LEU A 209 26.75 3.57 -39.99
N VAL A 210 27.95 3.57 -39.40
CA VAL A 210 28.89 4.70 -39.50
C VAL A 210 29.21 5.00 -40.97
N LEU A 211 29.57 3.96 -41.73
CA LEU A 211 29.99 4.07 -43.14
C LEU A 211 28.83 4.38 -44.09
N LEU A 212 27.61 4.00 -43.76
CA LEU A 212 26.40 4.28 -44.55
C LEU A 212 25.86 5.69 -44.26
N GLU A 213 25.92 6.15 -43.01
CA GLU A 213 25.16 7.32 -42.56
C GLU A 213 25.96 8.56 -42.14
N GLU A 214 27.28 8.45 -41.91
CA GLU A 214 28.12 9.50 -41.33
C GLU A 214 27.63 9.97 -39.93
N GLN A 215 27.00 9.07 -39.17
CA GLN A 215 26.57 9.38 -37.80
C GLN A 215 27.80 9.59 -36.88
N PRO A 216 27.76 10.56 -35.96
CA PRO A 216 28.84 10.74 -34.99
C PRO A 216 28.96 9.50 -34.09
N LEU A 217 30.20 9.10 -33.80
CA LEU A 217 30.55 7.87 -33.10
C LEU A 217 29.86 7.75 -31.72
N GLU A 218 29.66 8.89 -31.05
CA GLU A 218 28.96 9.04 -29.76
C GLU A 218 27.47 8.68 -29.81
N ARG A 219 26.85 8.61 -30.99
CA ARG A 219 25.43 8.27 -31.16
C ARG A 219 25.18 6.77 -31.31
N LEU A 220 26.22 5.97 -31.56
CA LEU A 220 26.08 4.53 -31.81
C LEU A 220 25.56 3.76 -30.59
N SER A 221 25.98 4.13 -29.39
CA SER A 221 25.44 3.60 -28.13
C SER A 221 23.94 3.85 -28.04
N SER A 222 23.48 5.07 -28.30
CA SER A 222 22.05 5.41 -28.28
C SER A 222 21.23 4.61 -29.29
N ILE A 223 21.76 4.35 -30.49
CA ILE A 223 21.11 3.54 -31.53
C ILE A 223 21.03 2.07 -31.08
N PHE A 224 22.15 1.50 -30.63
CA PHE A 224 22.22 0.13 -30.10
C PHE A 224 21.23 -0.10 -28.95
N TYR A 225 21.17 0.82 -27.98
CA TYR A 225 20.22 0.73 -26.87
C TYR A 225 18.78 0.93 -27.31
N SER A 226 18.50 1.79 -28.31
CA SER A 226 17.14 1.94 -28.85
C SER A 226 16.60 0.66 -29.50
N TRP A 227 17.44 -0.04 -30.27
CA TRP A 227 17.10 -1.33 -30.89
C TRP A 227 16.92 -2.41 -29.82
N SER A 228 17.82 -2.46 -28.84
CA SER A 228 17.74 -3.41 -27.73
C SER A 228 16.52 -3.19 -26.85
N LEU A 229 16.14 -1.93 -26.59
CA LEU A 229 14.93 -1.57 -25.82
C LEU A 229 13.64 -1.96 -26.56
N LYS A 230 13.63 -1.85 -27.89
CA LYS A 230 12.52 -2.31 -28.73
C LYS A 230 12.32 -3.82 -28.61
N ILE A 231 13.38 -4.61 -28.80
CA ILE A 231 13.35 -6.07 -28.64
C ILE A 231 12.99 -6.48 -27.21
N PHE A 232 13.46 -5.76 -26.20
CA PHE A 232 13.11 -5.97 -24.79
C PHE A 232 11.60 -5.76 -24.54
N LYS A 233 11.01 -4.68 -25.11
CA LYS A 233 9.57 -4.42 -25.03
C LYS A 233 8.75 -5.46 -25.81
N ASP A 234 9.21 -5.88 -26.98
CA ASP A 234 8.54 -6.93 -27.77
C ASP A 234 8.55 -8.28 -27.03
N ALA A 235 9.65 -8.61 -26.32
CA ALA A 235 9.71 -9.79 -25.45
C ALA A 235 8.76 -9.68 -24.23
N LEU A 236 8.55 -8.47 -23.68
CA LEU A 236 7.57 -8.21 -22.63
C LEU A 236 6.12 -8.25 -23.11
N LEU A 237 5.85 -7.95 -24.38
CA LEU A 237 4.49 -7.92 -24.96
C LEU A 237 4.04 -9.25 -25.59
N CYS A 238 4.93 -10.25 -25.64
CA CYS A 238 4.65 -11.57 -26.20
C CYS A 238 3.62 -12.34 -25.35
N SER A 239 2.34 -12.22 -25.73
CA SER A 239 1.19 -12.77 -25.00
C SER A 239 1.00 -14.29 -25.13
N ASP A 240 1.68 -14.93 -26.09
CA ASP A 240 1.48 -16.35 -26.43
C ASP A 240 2.34 -17.33 -25.59
N ALA A 241 3.31 -16.81 -24.82
CA ALA A 241 4.25 -17.61 -24.04
C ALA A 241 3.84 -17.74 -22.56
N LEU A 242 4.32 -18.78 -21.88
CA LEU A 242 4.16 -18.88 -20.43
C LEU A 242 4.95 -17.77 -19.73
N PHE A 243 4.42 -17.21 -18.64
CA PHE A 243 5.06 -16.13 -17.86
C PHE A 243 6.53 -16.41 -17.51
N SER A 244 6.88 -17.67 -17.20
CA SER A 244 8.25 -18.09 -16.91
C SER A 244 9.18 -17.99 -18.14
N GLU A 245 8.68 -18.33 -19.33
CA GLU A 245 9.41 -18.26 -20.60
C GLU A 245 9.56 -16.80 -21.07
N GLN A 246 8.48 -16.02 -20.97
CA GLN A 246 8.42 -14.59 -21.28
C GLN A 246 9.42 -13.79 -20.42
N ILE A 247 9.41 -14.02 -19.09
CA ILE A 247 10.37 -13.39 -18.17
C ILE A 247 11.79 -13.91 -18.39
N SER A 248 11.98 -15.20 -18.61
CA SER A 248 13.31 -15.76 -18.91
C SER A 248 13.89 -15.13 -20.18
N LEU A 249 13.08 -14.96 -21.24
CA LEU A 249 13.48 -14.27 -22.46
C LEU A 249 13.81 -12.79 -22.20
N CYS A 250 12.93 -12.07 -21.51
CA CYS A 250 13.12 -10.66 -21.15
C CYS A 250 14.41 -10.42 -20.33
N ILE A 251 14.66 -11.25 -19.31
CA ILE A 251 15.84 -11.15 -18.46
C ILE A 251 17.09 -11.54 -19.26
N THR A 252 17.07 -12.65 -20.01
CA THR A 252 18.24 -13.06 -20.80
C THR A 252 18.59 -12.08 -21.91
N THR A 253 17.63 -11.42 -22.57
CA THR A 253 17.92 -10.35 -23.54
C THR A 253 18.53 -9.13 -22.87
N TRP A 254 18.06 -8.73 -21.69
CA TRP A 254 18.63 -7.61 -20.92
C TRP A 254 20.08 -7.87 -20.48
N PHE A 255 20.36 -9.03 -19.88
CA PHE A 255 21.73 -9.42 -19.50
C PHE A 255 22.67 -9.46 -20.73
N ARG A 256 22.22 -10.06 -21.84
CA ARG A 256 22.99 -10.10 -23.09
C ARG A 256 23.22 -8.73 -23.71
N THR A 257 22.25 -7.82 -23.63
CA THR A 257 22.38 -6.44 -24.13
C THR A 257 23.51 -5.71 -23.39
N ILE A 258 23.58 -5.88 -22.06
CA ILE A 258 24.62 -5.29 -21.21
C ILE A 258 26.00 -5.91 -21.51
N MET A 259 26.06 -7.23 -21.69
CA MET A 259 27.30 -7.92 -22.09
C MET A 259 27.78 -7.45 -23.47
N LEU A 260 26.91 -7.43 -24.48
CA LEU A 260 27.25 -6.96 -25.83
C LEU A 260 27.69 -5.49 -25.83
N ALA A 261 27.10 -4.64 -24.99
CA ALA A 261 27.54 -3.26 -24.84
C ALA A 261 28.97 -3.15 -24.28
N HIS A 262 29.30 -3.99 -23.28
CA HIS A 262 30.66 -4.11 -22.75
C HIS A 262 31.63 -4.60 -23.83
N ASP A 263 31.34 -5.74 -24.46
CA ASP A 263 32.21 -6.39 -25.45
C ASP A 263 32.47 -5.50 -26.69
N VAL A 264 31.48 -4.71 -27.13
CA VAL A 264 31.58 -3.87 -28.34
C VAL A 264 32.23 -2.51 -28.06
N PHE A 265 31.84 -1.82 -26.98
CA PHE A 265 32.21 -0.42 -26.75
C PHE A 265 33.30 -0.22 -25.69
N GLN A 266 33.45 -1.12 -24.73
CA GLN A 266 34.36 -0.92 -23.60
C GLN A 266 35.80 -1.39 -23.89
N THR A 267 36.75 -0.85 -23.15
CA THR A 267 38.19 -1.13 -23.25
C THR A 267 38.68 -1.82 -21.97
N ASP A 268 39.26 -3.01 -22.09
CA ASP A 268 40.19 -3.47 -21.06
C ASP A 268 41.43 -2.56 -21.06
N VAL A 269 42.10 -2.43 -19.91
CA VAL A 269 43.11 -1.38 -19.60
C VAL A 269 44.27 -1.25 -20.62
N ASN A 270 44.50 -2.24 -21.49
CA ASN A 270 45.52 -2.23 -22.54
C ASN A 270 44.98 -2.53 -23.96
N SER A 271 43.66 -2.54 -24.18
CA SER A 271 43.05 -2.94 -25.46
C SER A 271 42.00 -1.93 -25.96
N VAL A 272 42.13 -1.59 -27.24
CA VAL A 272 41.15 -0.82 -28.02
C VAL A 272 39.82 -1.59 -28.11
N SER A 273 38.69 -0.90 -27.99
CA SER A 273 37.35 -1.51 -28.05
C SER A 273 37.13 -2.24 -29.38
N LEU A 274 36.28 -3.27 -29.39
CA LEU A 274 36.03 -4.09 -30.58
C LEU A 274 35.60 -3.22 -31.77
N LEU A 275 34.73 -2.23 -31.50
CA LEU A 275 34.29 -1.23 -32.47
C LEU A 275 35.46 -0.43 -33.06
N LEU A 276 36.32 0.14 -32.22
CA LEU A 276 37.41 0.99 -32.69
C LEU A 276 38.57 0.18 -33.29
N ARG A 277 38.73 -1.09 -32.88
CA ARG A 277 39.61 -2.09 -33.53
C ARG A 277 39.12 -2.45 -34.93
N ASN A 278 37.83 -2.72 -35.10
CA ASN A 278 37.24 -3.06 -36.40
C ASN A 278 37.22 -1.84 -37.34
N LEU A 279 36.96 -0.63 -36.84
CA LEU A 279 37.17 0.61 -37.61
C LEU A 279 38.63 0.78 -38.06
N ARG A 280 39.62 0.60 -37.17
CA ARG A 280 41.05 0.60 -37.56
C ARG A 280 41.41 -0.54 -38.54
N SER A 281 40.68 -1.67 -38.52
CA SER A 281 40.87 -2.77 -39.48
C SER A 281 40.48 -2.38 -40.91
N PHE A 282 39.42 -1.58 -41.09
CA PHE A 282 38.97 -1.11 -42.41
C PHE A 282 39.95 -0.18 -43.12
N HIS A 283 40.87 0.47 -42.38
CA HIS A 283 41.97 1.25 -42.95
C HIS A 283 43.19 0.39 -43.36
N SER A 284 43.35 -0.81 -42.78
CA SER A 284 44.54 -1.64 -42.97
C SER A 284 44.29 -2.86 -43.85
N CYS A 285 43.07 -3.39 -43.88
CA CYS A 285 42.69 -4.59 -44.61
C CYS A 285 41.64 -4.27 -45.68
N LYS A 286 41.97 -4.52 -46.95
CA LYS A 286 41.03 -4.40 -48.08
C LYS A 286 40.12 -5.64 -48.13
N PRO A 287 38.80 -5.49 -48.38
CA PRO A 287 37.90 -6.63 -48.57
C PRO A 287 38.39 -7.60 -49.66
N ALA A 288 38.20 -8.91 -49.44
CA ALA A 288 38.74 -9.96 -50.30
C ALA A 288 38.15 -9.93 -51.72
N GLU A 289 36.91 -9.45 -51.84
CA GLU A 289 36.17 -9.21 -53.08
C GLU A 289 36.95 -8.23 -53.98
N ILE A 290 37.48 -7.16 -53.39
CA ILE A 290 38.19 -6.09 -54.09
C ILE A 290 39.62 -6.50 -54.42
N VAL A 291 40.28 -7.25 -53.54
CA VAL A 291 41.59 -7.84 -53.83
C VAL A 291 41.50 -8.79 -55.03
N LYS A 292 40.41 -9.59 -55.13
CA LYS A 292 40.12 -10.44 -56.30
C LYS A 292 39.78 -9.62 -57.55
N TYR A 293 38.96 -8.57 -57.42
CA TYR A 293 38.63 -7.68 -58.53
C TYR A 293 39.88 -6.99 -59.10
N LEU A 294 40.71 -6.37 -58.25
CA LEU A 294 42.00 -5.78 -58.64
C LEU A 294 42.98 -6.83 -59.20
N ALA A 295 42.84 -8.10 -58.85
CA ALA A 295 43.64 -9.19 -59.43
C ALA A 295 43.29 -9.50 -60.89
N ALA A 296 42.02 -9.32 -61.29
CA ALA A 296 41.52 -9.63 -62.63
C ALA A 296 41.75 -8.50 -63.65
N GLN A 297 42.02 -7.27 -63.20
CA GLN A 297 42.03 -6.08 -64.06
C GLN A 297 43.37 -5.83 -64.80
N LYS A 298 43.28 -5.17 -65.97
CA LYS A 298 44.44 -4.80 -66.80
C LYS A 298 45.34 -3.78 -66.09
N ARG A 299 46.65 -3.80 -66.38
CA ARG A 299 47.69 -2.99 -65.68
C ARG A 299 47.34 -1.49 -65.52
N ALA A 300 46.81 -0.85 -66.56
CA ALA A 300 46.43 0.57 -66.50
C ALA A 300 45.19 0.84 -65.63
N TYR A 301 44.20 -0.07 -65.65
CA TYR A 301 43.02 0.00 -64.78
C TYR A 301 43.43 -0.19 -63.32
N ARG A 302 44.26 -1.23 -63.06
CA ARG A 302 44.83 -1.50 -61.73
C ARG A 302 45.57 -0.28 -61.16
N GLN A 303 46.45 0.37 -61.92
CA GLN A 303 47.22 1.51 -61.43
C GLN A 303 46.33 2.72 -61.06
N CYS A 304 45.31 3.03 -61.86
CA CYS A 304 44.38 4.11 -61.55
C CYS A 304 43.53 3.82 -60.31
N LEU A 305 43.06 2.57 -60.15
CA LEU A 305 42.30 2.14 -58.99
C LEU A 305 43.16 2.01 -57.72
N GLU A 306 44.43 1.61 -57.84
CA GLU A 306 45.38 1.55 -56.72
C GLU A 306 45.73 2.95 -56.18
N GLU A 307 45.85 3.97 -57.06
CA GLU A 307 46.00 5.37 -56.66
C GLU A 307 44.78 5.85 -55.86
N LEU A 308 43.57 5.64 -56.37
CA LEU A 308 42.32 6.04 -55.71
C LEU A 308 42.07 5.31 -54.38
N ILE A 309 42.38 4.01 -54.32
CA ILE A 309 42.27 3.23 -53.08
C ILE A 309 43.37 3.62 -52.08
N SER A 310 44.49 4.20 -52.53
CA SER A 310 45.52 4.75 -51.63
C SER A 310 45.15 6.12 -51.05
N SER A 311 44.25 6.87 -51.71
CA SER A 311 43.66 8.11 -51.18
C SER A 311 42.36 7.89 -50.39
N PHE A 312 41.82 6.67 -50.37
CA PHE A 312 40.54 6.37 -49.72
C PHE A 312 40.71 6.13 -48.21
N CYS A 313 40.22 7.08 -47.41
CA CYS A 313 39.98 6.90 -45.99
C CYS A 313 38.48 6.68 -45.76
N PRO A 314 38.01 5.48 -45.36
CA PRO A 314 36.59 5.21 -45.15
C PRO A 314 35.99 5.95 -43.94
N VAL A 315 36.84 6.41 -43.01
CA VAL A 315 36.45 7.21 -41.83
C VAL A 315 37.50 8.29 -41.60
N ASP A 316 37.08 9.54 -41.51
CA ASP A 316 37.94 10.60 -40.98
C ASP A 316 38.10 10.40 -39.46
N LEU A 317 39.20 9.76 -39.06
CA LEU A 317 39.61 9.61 -37.67
C LEU A 317 40.13 10.94 -37.08
N VAL A 318 39.31 12.00 -37.15
CA VAL A 318 39.42 13.13 -36.21
C VAL A 318 39.04 12.57 -34.86
N SER A 319 40.05 12.16 -34.09
CA SER A 319 39.89 11.43 -32.84
C SER A 319 38.83 12.05 -31.91
N PRO A 320 37.64 11.45 -31.75
CA PRO A 320 36.90 11.66 -30.53
C PRO A 320 37.80 11.10 -29.41
N SER A 321 37.91 11.84 -28.31
CA SER A 321 38.63 11.32 -27.15
C SER A 321 37.97 10.00 -26.75
N GLU A 322 38.74 8.95 -26.48
CA GLU A 322 38.18 7.66 -26.03
C GLU A 322 37.32 7.84 -24.76
N ALA A 323 37.54 8.93 -24.01
CA ALA A 323 36.70 9.39 -22.92
C ALA A 323 35.29 9.88 -23.33
N SER A 324 35.09 10.59 -24.46
CA SER A 324 33.77 11.13 -24.81
C SER A 324 32.80 10.03 -25.26
N MET A 325 33.32 8.99 -25.93
CA MET A 325 32.57 7.75 -26.19
C MET A 325 32.20 7.01 -24.90
N LEU A 326 33.11 6.94 -23.91
CA LEU A 326 32.84 6.28 -22.65
C LEU A 326 31.80 7.05 -21.82
N GLU A 327 31.86 8.38 -21.80
CA GLU A 327 30.83 9.25 -21.20
C GLU A 327 29.48 9.13 -21.90
N ALA A 328 29.45 9.03 -23.24
CA ALA A 328 28.22 8.75 -23.99
C ALA A 328 27.66 7.37 -23.65
N LEU A 329 28.51 6.33 -23.60
CA LEU A 329 28.13 4.98 -23.23
C LEU A 329 27.50 4.95 -21.82
N HIS A 330 28.14 5.53 -20.80
CA HIS A 330 27.59 5.55 -19.44
C HIS A 330 26.27 6.33 -19.33
N ARG A 331 26.11 7.40 -20.10
CA ARG A 331 24.86 8.17 -20.17
C ARG A 331 23.72 7.33 -20.76
N ASP A 332 24.01 6.65 -21.87
CA ASP A 332 23.03 5.85 -22.59
C ASP A 332 22.71 4.54 -21.84
N THR A 333 23.69 3.93 -21.15
CA THR A 333 23.44 2.78 -20.26
C THR A 333 22.47 3.18 -19.14
N ALA A 334 22.66 4.36 -18.52
CA ALA A 334 21.79 4.85 -17.45
C ALA A 334 20.36 5.16 -17.95
N SER A 335 20.21 5.72 -19.16
CA SER A 335 18.88 5.91 -19.79
C SER A 335 18.22 4.56 -20.07
N PHE A 336 18.94 3.63 -20.70
CA PHE A 336 18.45 2.28 -20.99
C PHE A 336 18.03 1.53 -19.73
N LEU A 337 18.83 1.58 -18.65
CA LEU A 337 18.47 0.99 -17.36
C LEU A 337 17.16 1.58 -16.82
N THR A 338 17.04 2.91 -16.81
CA THR A 338 15.86 3.60 -16.27
C THR A 338 14.60 3.26 -17.08
N GLU A 339 14.69 3.26 -18.41
CA GLU A 339 13.56 2.97 -19.30
C GLU A 339 13.19 1.47 -19.32
N SER A 340 14.17 0.56 -19.35
CA SER A 340 13.92 -0.88 -19.37
C SER A 340 13.35 -1.38 -18.04
N LEU A 341 13.92 -0.94 -16.90
CA LEU A 341 13.42 -1.29 -15.58
C LEU A 341 12.06 -0.63 -15.28
N GLY A 342 11.84 0.60 -15.78
CA GLY A 342 10.55 1.27 -15.73
C GLY A 342 9.46 0.47 -16.47
N ALA A 343 9.71 0.15 -17.74
CA ALA A 343 8.78 -0.65 -18.57
C ALA A 343 8.52 -2.04 -17.95
N TYR A 344 9.57 -2.75 -17.50
CA TYR A 344 9.43 -4.00 -16.77
C TYR A 344 8.52 -3.86 -15.55
N SER A 345 8.73 -2.81 -14.73
CA SER A 345 7.95 -2.61 -13.52
C SER A 345 6.46 -2.34 -13.79
N GLU A 346 6.16 -1.61 -14.88
CA GLU A 346 4.79 -1.29 -15.26
C GLU A 346 4.07 -2.51 -15.87
N ASP A 347 4.70 -3.20 -16.83
CA ASP A 347 4.06 -4.28 -17.59
C ASP A 347 4.00 -5.59 -16.81
N VAL A 348 5.08 -5.96 -16.07
CA VAL A 348 4.98 -7.05 -15.09
C VAL A 348 4.00 -6.67 -13.99
N GLY A 349 3.95 -5.40 -13.57
CA GLY A 349 2.92 -4.89 -12.68
C GLY A 349 1.50 -5.15 -13.18
N LYS A 350 1.19 -4.85 -14.46
CA LYS A 350 -0.10 -5.16 -15.10
C LYS A 350 -0.39 -6.66 -15.11
N MET A 351 0.59 -7.50 -15.50
CA MET A 351 0.43 -8.96 -15.55
C MET A 351 0.17 -9.59 -14.17
N LEU A 352 0.73 -9.02 -13.10
CA LEU A 352 0.55 -9.52 -11.73
C LEU A 352 -0.76 -9.07 -11.07
N ARG A 353 -1.45 -8.03 -11.59
CA ARG A 353 -2.73 -7.54 -11.03
C ARG A 353 -3.86 -8.57 -11.06
N SER A 354 -3.80 -9.56 -11.94
CA SER A 354 -4.80 -10.63 -12.07
C SER A 354 -4.66 -11.74 -11.03
N ILE A 355 -3.66 -11.66 -10.14
CA ILE A 355 -3.28 -12.74 -9.23
C ILE A 355 -3.64 -12.38 -7.79
N ASP A 356 -4.58 -13.11 -7.20
CA ASP A 356 -5.05 -12.88 -5.83
C ASP A 356 -4.50 -13.90 -4.80
N ASP A 357 -3.67 -14.86 -5.23
CA ASP A 357 -3.08 -15.90 -4.37
C ASP A 357 -1.56 -15.73 -4.19
N LEU A 358 -1.10 -15.86 -2.93
CA LEU A 358 0.31 -15.76 -2.56
C LEU A 358 1.14 -16.95 -3.07
N LYS A 359 0.59 -18.17 -3.15
CA LYS A 359 1.35 -19.36 -3.60
C LYS A 359 1.79 -19.17 -5.07
N SER A 360 0.87 -18.78 -5.94
CA SER A 360 1.20 -18.47 -7.34
C SER A 360 2.14 -17.26 -7.52
N LEU A 361 2.19 -16.31 -6.56
CA LEU A 361 3.21 -15.25 -6.56
C LEU A 361 4.61 -15.77 -6.15
N VAL A 362 4.70 -16.77 -5.28
CA VAL A 362 5.95 -17.48 -4.97
C VAL A 362 6.48 -18.17 -6.22
N ASP A 363 5.65 -18.92 -6.95
CA ASP A 363 6.04 -19.63 -8.18
C ASP A 363 6.58 -18.68 -9.27
N ARG A 364 5.94 -17.51 -9.40
CA ARG A 364 6.36 -16.44 -10.32
C ARG A 364 7.67 -15.77 -9.89
N ARG A 365 7.89 -15.57 -8.58
CA ARG A 365 9.18 -15.11 -8.05
C ARG A 365 10.28 -16.13 -8.30
N GLU A 366 10.00 -17.41 -8.10
CA GLU A 366 10.95 -18.49 -8.32
C GLU A 366 11.37 -18.57 -9.80
N SER A 367 10.43 -18.32 -10.72
CA SER A 367 10.71 -18.17 -12.15
C SER A 367 11.68 -17.00 -12.44
N ILE A 368 11.45 -15.81 -11.84
CA ILE A 368 12.39 -14.68 -11.93
C ILE A 368 13.76 -15.06 -11.33
N ARG A 369 13.78 -15.68 -10.14
CA ARG A 369 15.01 -16.08 -9.44
C ARG A 369 15.86 -17.05 -10.26
N ASN A 370 15.22 -17.97 -10.98
CA ASN A 370 15.89 -18.91 -11.89
C ASN A 370 16.44 -18.20 -13.13
N ALA A 371 15.68 -17.30 -13.76
CA ALA A 371 16.15 -16.50 -14.89
C ALA A 371 17.35 -15.60 -14.53
N LEU A 372 17.30 -14.92 -13.38
CA LEU A 372 18.41 -14.11 -12.87
C LEU A 372 19.66 -14.95 -12.55
N ALA A 373 19.49 -16.13 -11.96
CA ALA A 373 20.60 -17.04 -11.66
C ALA A 373 21.35 -17.49 -12.93
N CYS A 374 20.62 -17.77 -14.03
CA CYS A 374 21.21 -18.08 -15.32
C CYS A 374 22.06 -16.93 -15.88
N GLY A 375 21.62 -15.67 -15.74
CA GLY A 375 22.39 -14.50 -16.17
C GLY A 375 23.64 -14.25 -15.31
N ILE A 376 23.51 -14.36 -13.98
CA ILE A 376 24.59 -14.09 -13.02
C ILE A 376 25.70 -15.16 -13.05
N SER A 377 25.40 -16.37 -13.55
CA SER A 377 26.36 -17.49 -13.65
C SER A 377 27.52 -17.24 -14.62
N ASN A 378 27.48 -16.16 -15.42
CA ASN A 378 28.59 -15.81 -16.31
C ASN A 378 29.78 -15.20 -15.53
N PRO A 379 31.01 -15.75 -15.64
CA PRO A 379 32.17 -15.28 -14.88
C PRO A 379 32.62 -13.84 -15.20
N HIS A 380 32.19 -13.27 -16.33
CA HIS A 380 32.50 -11.88 -16.70
C HIS A 380 31.54 -10.87 -16.06
N TRP A 381 30.34 -11.28 -15.64
CA TRP A 381 29.29 -10.39 -15.13
C TRP A 381 29.73 -9.46 -13.98
N PRO A 382 30.52 -9.88 -12.97
CA PRO A 382 30.96 -8.98 -11.91
C PRO A 382 31.82 -7.82 -12.41
N LYS A 383 32.70 -8.07 -13.39
CA LYS A 383 33.56 -7.04 -14.00
C LYS A 383 32.74 -6.06 -14.82
N VAL A 384 31.81 -6.57 -15.63
CA VAL A 384 30.87 -5.74 -16.40
C VAL A 384 30.05 -4.83 -15.47
N CYS A 385 29.57 -5.35 -14.33
CA CYS A 385 28.88 -4.53 -13.33
C CYS A 385 29.77 -3.44 -12.73
N GLU A 386 30.99 -3.76 -12.31
CA GLU A 386 31.91 -2.78 -11.73
C GLU A 386 32.28 -1.68 -12.74
N GLN A 387 32.44 -2.06 -14.01
CA GLN A 387 32.87 -1.17 -15.10
C GLN A 387 31.74 -0.39 -15.79
N LEU A 388 30.46 -0.79 -15.67
CA LEU A 388 29.31 -0.06 -16.23
C LEU A 388 28.38 0.55 -15.17
N PHE A 389 28.25 -0.08 -14.00
CA PHE A 389 27.28 0.26 -12.93
C PHE A 389 27.95 0.62 -11.59
N GLY A 390 29.27 0.49 -11.48
CA GLY A 390 29.99 0.69 -10.22
C GLY A 390 29.49 -0.25 -9.11
N SER A 391 29.15 0.33 -7.96
CA SER A 391 28.73 -0.42 -6.76
C SER A 391 27.23 -0.77 -6.71
N ASP A 392 26.40 -0.33 -7.66
CA ASP A 392 24.92 -0.42 -7.56
C ASP A 392 24.30 -1.77 -8.00
N LYS A 393 25.13 -2.82 -8.13
CA LYS A 393 24.71 -4.19 -8.52
C LYS A 393 23.48 -4.70 -7.76
N GLU A 394 23.44 -4.55 -6.44
CA GLU A 394 22.34 -5.05 -5.61
C GLU A 394 21.05 -4.25 -5.80
N ARG A 395 21.14 -2.94 -6.07
CA ARG A 395 19.97 -2.09 -6.33
C ARG A 395 19.28 -2.48 -7.63
N ILE A 396 20.05 -2.72 -8.70
CA ILE A 396 19.51 -3.12 -10.00
C ILE A 396 18.79 -4.48 -9.89
N MET A 397 19.40 -5.46 -9.21
CA MET A 397 18.77 -6.77 -8.97
C MET A 397 17.50 -6.67 -8.13
N ALA A 398 17.46 -5.77 -7.13
CA ALA A 398 16.27 -5.57 -6.30
C ALA A 398 15.07 -5.04 -7.10
N ILE A 399 15.29 -4.24 -8.17
CA ILE A 399 14.21 -3.66 -8.97
C ILE A 399 13.39 -4.74 -9.70
N PHE A 400 14.00 -5.84 -10.14
CA PHE A 400 13.28 -6.97 -10.75
C PHE A 400 12.28 -7.65 -9.81
N TYR A 401 12.50 -7.56 -8.49
CA TYR A 401 11.59 -8.11 -7.47
C TYR A 401 10.54 -7.10 -6.99
N THR A 402 10.74 -5.79 -7.18
CA THR A 402 9.81 -4.73 -6.72
C THR A 402 8.35 -4.95 -7.15
N PRO A 403 8.01 -5.35 -8.40
CA PRO A 403 6.62 -5.55 -8.81
C PRO A 403 5.93 -6.70 -8.05
N ILE A 404 6.67 -7.79 -7.77
CA ILE A 404 6.16 -8.89 -6.95
C ILE A 404 6.00 -8.45 -5.49
N SER A 405 6.97 -7.72 -4.93
CA SER A 405 6.87 -7.18 -3.57
C SER A 405 5.59 -6.34 -3.40
N GLN A 406 5.33 -5.41 -4.31
CA GLN A 406 4.16 -4.54 -4.29
C GLN A 406 2.85 -5.30 -4.46
N ARG A 407 2.80 -6.30 -5.35
CA ARG A 407 1.59 -7.13 -5.51
C ARG A 407 1.35 -8.04 -4.30
N ALA A 408 2.39 -8.66 -3.75
CA ALA A 408 2.29 -9.48 -2.55
C ALA A 408 1.79 -8.65 -1.35
N GLU A 409 2.30 -7.43 -1.16
CA GLU A 409 1.78 -6.49 -0.17
C GLU A 409 0.28 -6.18 -0.36
N GLN A 410 -0.17 -5.93 -1.60
CA GLN A 410 -1.59 -5.71 -1.90
C GLN A 410 -2.44 -6.95 -1.58
N VAL A 411 -2.00 -8.14 -1.98
CA VAL A 411 -2.70 -9.41 -1.74
C VAL A 411 -2.80 -9.71 -0.24
N VAL A 412 -1.73 -9.48 0.54
CA VAL A 412 -1.77 -9.60 2.00
C VAL A 412 -2.81 -8.64 2.59
N LYS A 413 -2.80 -7.36 2.18
CA LYS A 413 -3.78 -6.36 2.67
C LYS A 413 -5.22 -6.76 2.35
N SER A 414 -5.51 -7.22 1.12
CA SER A 414 -6.86 -7.66 0.74
C SER A 414 -7.29 -8.93 1.47
N THR A 415 -6.39 -9.90 1.65
CA THR A 415 -6.67 -11.16 2.34
C THR A 415 -6.97 -10.92 3.81
N VAL A 416 -6.13 -10.15 4.52
CA VAL A 416 -6.36 -9.80 5.93
C VAL A 416 -7.70 -9.06 6.11
N SER A 417 -8.02 -8.11 5.24
CA SER A 417 -9.31 -7.40 5.29
C SER A 417 -10.51 -8.35 5.08
N ARG A 418 -10.45 -9.22 4.06
CA ARG A 418 -11.46 -10.26 3.77
C ARG A 418 -11.67 -11.19 4.95
N VAL A 419 -10.60 -11.65 5.60
CA VAL A 419 -10.66 -12.56 6.76
C VAL A 419 -11.42 -11.93 7.92
N PHE A 420 -11.13 -10.66 8.27
CA PHE A 420 -11.86 -9.95 9.33
C PHE A 420 -13.30 -9.56 8.93
N GLU A 421 -13.57 -9.28 7.65
CA GLU A 421 -14.93 -9.07 7.17
C GLU A 421 -15.79 -10.33 7.34
N VAL A 422 -15.31 -11.50 6.91
CA VAL A 422 -16.01 -12.78 7.08
C VAL A 422 -16.17 -13.13 8.57
N ALA A 423 -15.12 -12.94 9.37
CA ALA A 423 -15.19 -13.19 10.81
C ALA A 423 -16.26 -12.34 11.51
N SER A 424 -16.50 -11.10 11.03
CA SER A 424 -17.42 -10.13 11.65
C SER A 424 -18.92 -10.44 11.52
N ARG A 425 -19.35 -11.45 10.76
CA ARG A 425 -20.78 -11.75 10.56
C ARG A 425 -21.33 -12.67 11.66
N PHE A 426 -21.86 -12.15 12.76
CA PHE A 426 -22.34 -12.95 13.91
C PHE A 426 -23.84 -13.29 13.87
N ASP A 427 -24.55 -12.87 12.83
CA ASP A 427 -26.00 -13.00 12.69
C ASP A 427 -26.48 -14.46 12.58
N ASP A 428 -25.61 -15.35 12.09
CA ASP A 428 -25.90 -16.78 11.91
C ASP A 428 -25.83 -17.63 13.19
N ILE A 429 -25.55 -17.03 14.36
CA ILE A 429 -25.35 -17.79 15.62
C ILE A 429 -26.65 -17.85 16.44
N PRO A 430 -27.12 -19.04 16.86
CA PRO A 430 -28.39 -19.19 17.59
C PRO A 430 -28.44 -18.45 18.94
N SER A 431 -29.55 -17.75 19.20
CA SER A 431 -29.81 -16.99 20.43
C SER A 431 -29.72 -17.83 21.71
N GLU A 432 -30.18 -19.08 21.64
CA GLU A 432 -30.52 -19.89 22.81
C GLU A 432 -29.34 -20.75 23.32
N MET A 433 -28.15 -20.60 22.74
CA MET A 433 -27.00 -21.42 23.08
C MET A 433 -26.38 -21.06 24.44
N ASP A 434 -26.64 -21.90 25.44
CA ASP A 434 -25.80 -22.01 26.64
C ASP A 434 -24.37 -22.42 26.21
N CYS A 435 -23.43 -21.48 26.37
CA CYS A 435 -22.04 -21.64 25.95
C CYS A 435 -21.31 -22.70 26.80
N LEU A 436 -21.68 -22.86 28.08
CA LEU A 436 -21.17 -23.95 28.91
C LEU A 436 -21.72 -25.30 28.45
N GLN A 437 -23.03 -25.43 28.26
CA GLN A 437 -23.61 -26.69 27.81
C GLN A 437 -23.06 -27.10 26.43
N ALA A 438 -22.92 -26.15 25.50
CA ALA A 438 -22.34 -26.37 24.17
C ALA A 438 -20.88 -26.86 24.22
N THR A 439 -20.06 -26.30 25.13
CA THR A 439 -18.64 -26.66 25.23
C THR A 439 -18.40 -27.99 25.94
N TRP A 440 -19.24 -28.34 26.92
CA TRP A 440 -19.13 -29.61 27.66
C TRP A 440 -19.86 -30.78 26.98
N ALA A 441 -20.80 -30.52 26.07
CA ALA A 441 -21.39 -31.54 25.19
C ALA A 441 -20.45 -31.99 24.06
N ALA A 442 -19.38 -31.25 23.78
CA ALA A 442 -18.39 -31.62 22.77
C ALA A 442 -17.54 -32.83 23.23
N ARG A 443 -17.24 -33.75 22.30
CA ARG A 443 -16.42 -34.96 22.56
C ARG A 443 -15.10 -34.63 23.26
N ASN A 444 -14.65 -35.56 24.10
CA ASN A 444 -13.35 -35.51 24.75
C ASN A 444 -12.24 -35.82 23.73
N ASP A 445 -11.75 -34.78 23.06
CA ASP A 445 -10.44 -34.79 22.38
C ASP A 445 -9.47 -33.94 23.21
N ASP A 446 -8.32 -34.50 23.59
CA ASP A 446 -7.34 -33.85 24.49
C ASP A 446 -6.43 -32.81 23.80
N SER A 447 -6.86 -32.26 22.65
CA SER A 447 -6.09 -31.24 21.94
C SER A 447 -6.08 -29.91 22.71
N GLU A 448 -4.96 -29.19 22.67
CA GLU A 448 -4.80 -27.91 23.39
C GLU A 448 -5.88 -26.89 23.02
N ILE A 449 -6.31 -26.88 21.76
CA ILE A 449 -7.42 -26.05 21.24
C ILE A 449 -8.75 -26.39 21.94
N ARG A 450 -9.04 -27.67 22.23
CA ARG A 450 -10.24 -28.09 22.97
C ARG A 450 -10.15 -27.73 24.45
N ILE A 451 -8.97 -27.79 25.04
CA ILE A 451 -8.73 -27.33 26.41
C ILE A 451 -8.98 -25.81 26.49
N ALA A 452 -8.43 -25.02 25.56
CA ALA A 452 -8.69 -23.59 25.45
C ALA A 452 -10.18 -23.28 25.20
N GLN A 453 -10.86 -24.06 24.34
CA GLN A 453 -12.31 -23.96 24.10
C GLN A 453 -13.10 -24.10 25.41
N ARG A 454 -12.75 -25.10 26.24
CA ARG A 454 -13.41 -25.35 27.54
C ARG A 454 -13.09 -24.29 28.58
N LEU A 455 -11.83 -23.83 28.66
CA LEU A 455 -11.39 -22.77 29.59
C LEU A 455 -12.05 -21.42 29.33
N LEU A 456 -12.44 -21.13 28.07
CA LEU A 456 -13.14 -19.91 27.69
C LEU A 456 -14.66 -20.08 27.57
N ALA A 457 -15.21 -21.29 27.73
CA ALA A 457 -16.57 -21.63 27.31
C ALA A 457 -16.89 -21.07 25.92
N LEU A 458 -16.04 -21.38 24.94
CA LEU A 458 -16.12 -20.88 23.57
C LEU A 458 -17.11 -21.71 22.71
N PRO A 459 -18.20 -21.13 22.19
CA PRO A 459 -19.14 -21.83 21.30
C PRO A 459 -18.43 -22.49 20.11
N ILE A 460 -19.00 -23.57 19.57
CA ILE A 460 -18.41 -24.32 18.45
C ILE A 460 -18.34 -23.45 17.19
N GLU A 461 -19.31 -22.57 17.00
CA GLU A 461 -19.44 -21.62 15.89
C GLU A 461 -18.34 -20.54 15.98
N ALA A 462 -18.11 -20.01 17.19
CA ALA A 462 -17.03 -19.07 17.47
C ALA A 462 -15.65 -19.74 17.31
N LEU A 463 -15.50 -21.00 17.74
CA LEU A 463 -14.26 -21.77 17.53
C LEU A 463 -13.97 -21.99 16.04
N LYS A 464 -14.97 -22.38 15.23
CA LYS A 464 -14.82 -22.54 13.77
C LYS A 464 -14.33 -21.23 13.12
N LYS A 465 -14.83 -20.07 13.56
CA LYS A 465 -14.33 -18.77 13.10
C LYS A 465 -12.88 -18.51 13.51
N CYS A 466 -12.51 -18.80 14.76
CA CYS A 466 -11.11 -18.68 15.20
C CYS A 466 -10.18 -19.60 14.38
N GLN A 467 -10.60 -20.84 14.11
CA GLN A 467 -9.87 -21.79 13.27
C GLN A 467 -9.76 -21.33 11.80
N PHE A 468 -10.80 -20.71 11.24
CA PHE A 468 -10.74 -20.11 9.91
C PHE A 468 -9.71 -18.98 9.85
N VAL A 469 -9.75 -18.04 10.80
CA VAL A 469 -8.75 -16.95 10.88
C VAL A 469 -7.35 -17.52 11.02
N ASP A 470 -7.12 -18.45 11.95
CA ASP A 470 -5.79 -19.02 12.18
C ASP A 470 -5.27 -19.83 10.98
N GLY A 471 -6.16 -20.51 10.25
CA GLY A 471 -5.84 -21.22 9.01
C GLY A 471 -5.38 -20.30 7.88
N GLU A 472 -6.09 -19.20 7.63
CA GLU A 472 -5.70 -18.22 6.61
C GLU A 472 -4.38 -17.53 7.00
N TYR A 473 -4.16 -17.25 8.29
CA TYR A 473 -2.87 -16.76 8.79
C TYR A 473 -1.74 -17.76 8.65
N LYS A 474 -2.01 -19.06 8.85
CA LYS A 474 -1.05 -20.12 8.58
C LYS A 474 -0.67 -20.15 7.10
N GLU A 475 -1.64 -20.09 6.17
CA GLU A 475 -1.33 -20.06 4.73
C GLU A 475 -0.48 -18.85 4.35
N MET A 476 -0.76 -17.66 4.91
CA MET A 476 0.06 -16.47 4.71
C MET A 476 1.48 -16.63 5.28
N LEU A 477 1.62 -17.22 6.46
CA LEU A 477 2.94 -17.49 7.08
C LEU A 477 3.74 -18.55 6.33
N ASP A 478 3.10 -19.62 5.87
CA ASP A 478 3.73 -20.66 5.05
C ASP A 478 4.23 -20.06 3.73
N ALA A 479 3.44 -19.21 3.07
CA ALA A 479 3.86 -18.47 1.88
C ALA A 479 5.03 -17.50 2.17
N LEU A 480 4.97 -16.73 3.26
CA LEU A 480 6.09 -15.88 3.71
C LEU A 480 7.36 -16.68 4.01
N SER A 481 7.23 -17.90 4.54
CA SER A 481 8.36 -18.79 4.79
C SER A 481 9.00 -19.26 3.47
N ALA A 482 8.19 -19.55 2.45
CA ALA A 482 8.67 -19.88 1.10
C ALA A 482 9.33 -18.68 0.41
N PHE A 483 8.81 -17.46 0.63
CA PHE A 483 9.52 -16.23 0.23
C PHE A 483 10.90 -16.11 0.90
N SER A 484 11.09 -16.67 2.10
CA SER A 484 12.30 -16.50 2.92
C SER A 484 13.49 -17.38 2.56
N ALA A 485 13.29 -18.45 1.77
CA ALA A 485 14.32 -19.45 1.50
C ALA A 485 15.53 -18.96 0.68
N ALA A 486 15.50 -17.73 0.17
CA ALA A 486 16.53 -17.18 -0.71
C ALA A 486 16.97 -15.73 -0.39
N ASP A 487 16.21 -14.96 0.40
CA ASP A 487 16.51 -13.54 0.67
C ASP A 487 15.82 -13.06 1.96
N GLU A 488 16.60 -12.81 3.02
CA GLU A 488 16.06 -12.35 4.32
C GLU A 488 15.47 -10.93 4.23
N SER A 489 16.00 -10.09 3.34
CA SER A 489 15.58 -8.69 3.21
C SER A 489 14.15 -8.58 2.67
N PHE A 490 13.76 -9.50 1.78
CA PHE A 490 12.44 -9.54 1.16
C PHE A 490 11.34 -9.88 2.19
N CYS A 491 11.62 -10.76 3.15
CA CYS A 491 10.62 -11.18 4.13
C CYS A 491 10.37 -10.14 5.22
N GLN A 492 11.41 -9.42 5.64
CA GLN A 492 11.23 -8.26 6.52
C GLN A 492 10.31 -7.21 5.86
N ARG A 493 10.51 -6.95 4.55
CA ARG A 493 9.68 -6.02 3.76
C ARG A 493 8.22 -6.44 3.57
N LEU A 494 7.88 -7.74 3.64
CA LEU A 494 6.48 -8.20 3.56
C LEU A 494 5.82 -8.37 4.94
N GLN A 495 6.61 -8.64 5.97
CA GLN A 495 6.09 -8.77 7.32
C GLN A 495 5.61 -7.43 7.89
N GLU A 496 6.32 -6.33 7.64
CA GLU A 496 5.88 -4.99 8.10
C GLU A 496 4.50 -4.61 7.53
N PRO A 497 4.23 -4.72 6.20
CA PRO A 497 2.90 -4.53 5.65
C PRO A 497 1.86 -5.53 6.15
N MET A 498 2.24 -6.80 6.40
CA MET A 498 1.33 -7.75 7.04
C MET A 498 0.91 -7.24 8.41
N VAL A 499 1.85 -6.99 9.32
CA VAL A 499 1.56 -6.50 10.68
C VAL A 499 0.75 -5.20 10.63
N ALA A 500 1.11 -4.24 9.77
CA ALA A 500 0.32 -3.01 9.57
C ALA A 500 -1.11 -3.28 9.10
N ALA A 501 -1.32 -4.17 8.12
CA ALA A 501 -2.64 -4.57 7.64
C ALA A 501 -3.47 -5.23 8.74
N THR A 502 -2.86 -6.08 9.57
CA THR A 502 -3.55 -6.77 10.67
C THR A 502 -3.96 -5.81 11.79
N VAL A 503 -3.14 -4.80 12.10
CA VAL A 503 -3.50 -3.74 13.06
C VAL A 503 -4.69 -2.95 12.54
N ALA A 504 -4.66 -2.52 11.27
CA ALA A 504 -5.76 -1.79 10.64
C ALA A 504 -7.05 -2.62 10.60
N ALA A 505 -7.00 -3.88 10.14
CA ALA A 505 -8.17 -4.73 10.07
C ALA A 505 -8.79 -5.07 11.43
N VAL A 506 -7.99 -5.16 12.51
CA VAL A 506 -8.48 -5.30 13.89
C VAL A 506 -9.13 -4.01 14.39
N ASP A 507 -8.58 -2.84 14.08
CA ASP A 507 -9.20 -1.56 14.44
C ASP A 507 -10.52 -1.36 13.67
N ASP A 508 -10.56 -1.63 12.36
CA ASP A 508 -11.78 -1.61 11.52
C ASP A 508 -12.83 -2.64 11.98
N PHE A 509 -12.39 -3.82 12.42
CA PHE A 509 -13.25 -4.83 13.03
C PHE A 509 -13.86 -4.31 14.35
N ALA A 510 -13.04 -3.69 15.19
CA ALA A 510 -13.50 -3.13 16.47
C ALA A 510 -14.46 -1.94 16.28
N GLU A 511 -14.24 -1.08 15.29
CA GLU A 511 -15.16 0.00 14.96
C GLU A 511 -16.51 -0.53 14.44
N ARG A 512 -16.49 -1.50 13.51
CA ARG A 512 -17.72 -2.17 13.05
C ARG A 512 -18.50 -2.81 14.21
N CYS A 513 -17.83 -3.51 15.13
CA CYS A 513 -18.48 -4.12 16.27
C CYS A 513 -19.02 -3.10 17.29
N ARG A 514 -18.38 -1.92 17.44
CA ARG A 514 -18.91 -0.81 18.27
C ARG A 514 -20.17 -0.19 17.66
N ASN A 515 -20.24 -0.12 16.33
CA ASN A 515 -21.33 0.50 15.59
C ASN A 515 -22.52 -0.44 15.32
N TRP A 516 -22.52 -1.67 15.84
CA TRP A 516 -23.73 -2.49 15.87
C TRP A 516 -24.78 -1.85 16.79
N ASN A 517 -25.79 -1.25 16.17
CA ASN A 517 -26.93 -0.68 16.85
C ASN A 517 -27.68 -1.77 17.63
N VAL A 518 -27.91 -1.53 18.92
CA VAL A 518 -28.79 -2.35 19.76
C VAL A 518 -30.25 -1.93 19.50
N ASP A 519 -30.69 -2.03 18.24
CA ASP A 519 -32.08 -1.80 17.85
C ASP A 519 -32.93 -3.02 18.26
N ALA A 520 -33.31 -3.01 19.55
CA ALA A 520 -34.36 -3.76 20.26
C ALA A 520 -34.43 -5.31 20.17
N GLU A 521 -34.12 -5.95 19.04
CA GLU A 521 -34.36 -7.38 18.81
C GLU A 521 -33.13 -8.18 18.32
N MET A 522 -31.96 -7.55 18.12
CA MET A 522 -30.72 -8.32 17.96
C MET A 522 -30.33 -8.98 19.30
N ASN A 523 -30.12 -10.29 19.26
CA ASN A 523 -29.86 -11.11 20.44
C ASN A 523 -28.68 -10.60 21.26
N VAL A 524 -28.93 -10.30 22.54
CA VAL A 524 -27.92 -9.97 23.57
C VAL A 524 -26.77 -11.02 23.66
N MET A 525 -27.01 -12.24 23.15
CA MET A 525 -26.00 -13.30 23.03
C MET A 525 -25.00 -13.12 21.87
N THR A 526 -25.31 -12.38 20.79
CA THR A 526 -24.31 -12.10 19.73
C THR A 526 -23.18 -11.22 20.25
N ALA A 527 -23.48 -10.27 21.15
CA ALA A 527 -22.47 -9.49 21.86
C ALA A 527 -21.54 -10.39 22.69
N VAL A 528 -22.11 -11.38 23.39
CA VAL A 528 -21.33 -12.42 24.09
C VAL A 528 -20.47 -13.21 23.11
N HIS A 529 -21.03 -13.69 21.99
CA HIS A 529 -20.27 -14.45 20.99
C HIS A 529 -19.13 -13.63 20.36
N CYS A 530 -19.31 -12.31 20.17
CA CYS A 530 -18.25 -11.39 19.75
C CYS A 530 -17.15 -11.26 20.82
N ALA A 531 -17.51 -11.05 22.10
CA ALA A 531 -16.55 -10.99 23.20
C ALA A 531 -15.75 -12.31 23.33
N LYS A 532 -16.44 -13.45 23.24
CA LYS A 532 -15.87 -14.79 23.21
C LYS A 532 -14.91 -14.99 22.05
N PHE A 533 -15.29 -14.60 20.83
CA PHE A 533 -14.42 -14.65 19.65
C PHE A 533 -13.14 -13.80 19.83
N CYS A 534 -13.24 -12.61 20.42
CA CYS A 534 -12.06 -11.78 20.74
C CYS A 534 -11.12 -12.48 21.74
N GLN A 535 -11.64 -13.13 22.78
CA GLN A 535 -10.85 -13.95 23.70
C GLN A 535 -10.24 -15.18 22.99
N GLY A 536 -10.99 -15.79 22.06
CA GLY A 536 -10.53 -16.89 21.21
C GLY A 536 -9.36 -16.52 20.31
N LEU A 537 -9.42 -15.37 19.63
CA LEU A 537 -8.30 -14.87 18.80
C LEU A 537 -6.98 -14.69 19.58
N LEU A 538 -7.06 -14.33 20.86
CA LEU A 538 -5.87 -14.12 21.71
C LEU A 538 -5.26 -15.42 22.27
N THR A 539 -5.98 -16.54 22.21
CA THR A 539 -5.65 -17.78 22.94
C THR A 539 -5.61 -19.04 22.09
N CYS A 540 -6.51 -19.15 21.10
CA CYS A 540 -6.69 -20.32 20.25
C CYS A 540 -6.02 -20.18 18.87
N CYS A 541 -5.55 -18.97 18.53
CA CYS A 541 -4.97 -18.65 17.23
C CYS A 541 -3.46 -18.37 17.36
N GLU A 542 -2.65 -19.43 17.30
CA GLU A 542 -1.19 -19.31 17.41
C GLU A 542 -0.54 -18.70 16.17
N ASN A 543 -1.06 -18.97 14.98
CA ASN A 543 -0.53 -18.42 13.72
C ASN A 543 -0.88 -16.93 13.58
N PHE A 544 -2.08 -16.53 14.04
CA PHE A 544 -2.45 -15.12 14.20
C PHE A 544 -1.43 -14.36 15.07
N LYS A 545 -1.04 -14.94 16.21
CA LYS A 545 -0.02 -14.37 17.09
C LYS A 545 1.38 -14.40 16.46
N ALA A 546 1.75 -15.49 15.80
CA ALA A 546 3.06 -15.68 15.18
C ALA A 546 3.38 -14.59 14.15
N ALA A 547 2.39 -14.09 13.40
CA ALA A 547 2.53 -12.99 12.44
C ALA A 547 3.29 -11.76 12.99
N PHE A 548 3.17 -11.46 14.28
CA PHE A 548 3.82 -10.32 14.95
C PHE A 548 5.25 -10.61 15.45
N PHE A 549 5.69 -11.87 15.45
CA PHE A 549 6.92 -12.34 16.10
C PHE A 549 7.85 -13.19 15.21
N VAL A 550 7.44 -13.58 14.00
CA VAL A 550 8.32 -14.29 13.05
C VAL A 550 9.49 -13.38 12.67
N ARG A 551 10.69 -13.60 13.21
CA ARG A 551 11.94 -12.87 12.90
C ARG A 551 12.01 -11.38 13.29
N SER A 552 10.99 -10.55 13.05
CA SER A 552 10.89 -9.21 13.67
C SER A 552 10.04 -9.26 14.96
N ARG A 553 10.34 -8.38 15.92
CA ARG A 553 9.65 -8.34 17.23
C ARG A 553 8.69 -7.15 17.31
N HIS A 554 7.54 -7.21 16.65
CA HIS A 554 6.52 -6.16 16.71
C HIS A 554 5.67 -6.23 18.00
N ALA A 555 6.34 -6.26 19.15
CA ALA A 555 5.71 -6.37 20.47
C ALA A 555 4.74 -5.22 20.76
N SER A 556 5.03 -3.99 20.29
CA SER A 556 4.14 -2.83 20.42
C SER A 556 2.87 -2.95 19.57
N ALA A 557 2.95 -3.50 18.36
CA ALA A 557 1.78 -3.75 17.51
C ALA A 557 0.90 -4.86 18.10
N TRP A 558 1.51 -5.95 18.58
CA TRP A 558 0.79 -7.00 19.30
C TRP A 558 0.12 -6.48 20.58
N GLN A 559 0.80 -5.62 21.36
CA GLN A 559 0.21 -4.96 22.51
C GLN A 559 -0.99 -4.10 22.12
N LYS A 560 -0.90 -3.31 21.04
CA LYS A 560 -2.03 -2.51 20.53
C LYS A 560 -3.23 -3.41 20.19
N VAL A 561 -3.03 -4.44 19.36
CA VAL A 561 -4.06 -5.43 19.00
C VAL A 561 -4.69 -6.09 20.23
N THR A 562 -3.85 -6.52 21.18
CA THR A 562 -4.30 -7.10 22.46
C THR A 562 -5.14 -6.10 23.28
N THR A 563 -4.75 -4.83 23.34
CA THR A 563 -5.55 -3.80 24.02
C THR A 563 -6.88 -3.52 23.31
N THR A 564 -6.91 -3.42 21.98
CA THR A 564 -8.14 -3.21 21.20
C THR A 564 -9.12 -4.37 21.39
N LEU A 565 -8.67 -5.61 21.29
CA LEU A 565 -9.51 -6.81 21.48
C LEU A 565 -10.01 -6.96 22.92
N ASN A 566 -9.18 -6.66 23.93
CA ASN A 566 -9.63 -6.68 25.33
C ASN A 566 -10.64 -5.56 25.63
N GLN A 567 -10.44 -4.34 25.12
CA GLN A 567 -11.41 -3.24 25.27
C GLN A 567 -12.75 -3.59 24.60
N LEU A 568 -12.72 -4.21 23.42
CA LEU A 568 -13.94 -4.67 22.75
C LEU A 568 -14.64 -5.78 23.53
N THR A 569 -13.87 -6.71 24.10
CA THR A 569 -14.37 -7.77 24.99
C THR A 569 -15.07 -7.18 26.22
N GLU A 570 -14.46 -6.20 26.90
CA GLU A 570 -15.08 -5.53 28.05
C GLU A 570 -16.34 -4.75 27.67
N LEU A 571 -16.32 -4.04 26.53
CA LEU A 571 -17.47 -3.30 26.02
C LEU A 571 -18.64 -4.23 25.72
N LYS A 572 -18.43 -5.31 24.97
CA LYS A 572 -19.48 -6.25 24.55
C LYS A 572 -20.04 -7.07 25.71
N TYR A 573 -19.21 -7.49 26.66
CA TYR A 573 -19.73 -8.03 27.92
C TYR A 573 -20.51 -6.98 28.74
N SER A 574 -20.15 -5.69 28.68
CA SER A 574 -20.89 -4.65 29.41
C SER A 574 -22.27 -4.35 28.83
N GLU A 575 -22.47 -4.50 27.51
CA GLU A 575 -23.79 -4.47 26.86
C GLU A 575 -24.67 -5.60 27.40
N TRP A 576 -24.14 -6.83 27.43
CA TRP A 576 -24.83 -8.00 28.01
C TRP A 576 -25.19 -7.79 29.49
N ILE A 577 -24.25 -7.29 30.31
CA ILE A 577 -24.50 -6.96 31.73
C ILE A 577 -25.66 -5.99 31.86
N LEU A 578 -25.68 -4.91 31.06
CA LEU A 578 -26.72 -3.89 31.18
C LEU A 578 -28.10 -4.46 30.83
N ALA A 579 -28.22 -5.20 29.73
CA ALA A 579 -29.48 -5.83 29.32
C ALA A 579 -29.99 -6.86 30.36
N VAL A 580 -29.13 -7.76 30.83
CA VAL A 580 -29.51 -8.74 31.86
C VAL A 580 -29.88 -8.06 33.18
N THR A 581 -29.16 -6.99 33.56
CA THR A 581 -29.45 -6.30 34.82
C THR A 581 -30.76 -5.51 34.76
N THR A 582 -31.18 -5.00 33.59
CA THR A 582 -32.51 -4.39 33.43
C THR A 582 -33.63 -5.44 33.46
N GLU A 583 -33.46 -6.61 32.84
CA GLU A 583 -34.39 -7.75 32.93
C GLU A 583 -34.57 -8.17 34.40
N VAL A 584 -33.48 -8.56 35.07
CA VAL A 584 -33.43 -8.99 36.48
C VAL A 584 -33.95 -7.89 37.43
N GLY A 585 -33.66 -6.62 37.14
CA GLY A 585 -34.18 -5.48 37.90
C GLY A 585 -35.70 -5.27 37.73
N SER A 586 -36.25 -5.57 36.56
CA SER A 586 -37.70 -5.52 36.31
C SER A 586 -38.42 -6.67 37.01
N GLU A 587 -37.84 -7.87 37.01
CA GLU A 587 -38.34 -9.05 37.74
C GLU A 587 -38.35 -8.80 39.26
N ALA A 588 -37.25 -8.26 39.81
CA ALA A 588 -37.19 -7.87 41.21
C ALA A 588 -38.29 -6.87 41.58
N LYS A 589 -38.50 -5.82 40.76
CA LYS A 589 -39.59 -4.84 40.95
C LYS A 589 -40.98 -5.48 40.88
N ALA A 590 -41.21 -6.43 39.97
CA ALA A 590 -42.48 -7.13 39.83
C ALA A 590 -42.76 -8.09 41.00
N ASN A 591 -41.74 -8.80 41.50
CA ASN A 591 -41.88 -9.70 42.64
C ASN A 591 -42.05 -8.94 43.97
N LEU A 592 -41.36 -7.80 44.12
CA LEU A 592 -41.53 -6.91 45.27
C LEU A 592 -42.93 -6.26 45.33
N GLN A 593 -43.59 -6.00 44.20
CA GLN A 593 -44.99 -5.52 44.19
C GLN A 593 -45.99 -6.57 44.70
N LYS A 594 -45.71 -7.88 44.52
CA LYS A 594 -46.55 -8.99 44.97
C LYS A 594 -46.45 -9.26 46.47
N TYR A 595 -45.61 -8.55 47.23
CA TYR A 595 -45.49 -8.73 48.69
C TYR A 595 -46.73 -8.26 49.48
N SER A 596 -47.60 -7.49 48.83
CA SER A 596 -48.91 -7.11 49.33
C SER A 596 -49.90 -8.30 49.40
N ASP A 597 -49.65 -9.41 48.69
CA ASP A 597 -50.51 -10.59 48.72
C ASP A 597 -50.32 -11.44 49.99
N ILE A 598 -51.40 -11.60 50.75
CA ILE A 598 -51.48 -12.36 52.01
C ILE A 598 -50.95 -13.80 51.85
N ARG A 599 -51.17 -14.45 50.70
CA ARG A 599 -50.70 -15.82 50.43
C ARG A 599 -49.16 -15.93 50.47
N MET A 600 -48.44 -14.95 49.92
CA MET A 600 -46.97 -14.92 49.96
C MET A 600 -46.46 -14.69 51.39
N GLN A 601 -47.18 -13.89 52.19
CA GLN A 601 -46.85 -13.67 53.59
C GLN A 601 -47.02 -14.96 54.43
N MET A 602 -48.02 -15.80 54.12
CA MET A 602 -48.22 -17.09 54.78
C MET A 602 -47.16 -18.14 54.40
N GLU A 603 -46.75 -18.23 53.13
CA GLU A 603 -45.61 -19.09 52.73
C GLU A 603 -44.30 -18.64 53.40
N GLY A 604 -44.13 -17.34 53.62
CA GLY A 604 -42.97 -16.76 54.30
C GLY A 604 -42.78 -17.26 55.74
N LEU A 605 -43.87 -17.57 56.47
CA LEU A 605 -43.81 -17.99 57.88
C LEU A 605 -42.98 -19.27 58.12
N LEU A 606 -42.82 -20.13 57.12
CA LEU A 606 -41.97 -21.32 57.16
C LEU A 606 -40.46 -21.00 57.29
N ASN A 607 -40.07 -19.74 57.09
CA ASN A 607 -38.69 -19.28 57.19
C ASN A 607 -38.33 -18.65 58.55
N TYR A 608 -39.26 -18.60 59.52
CA TYR A 608 -39.06 -17.92 60.80
C TYR A 608 -38.86 -18.90 61.97
N GLU A 609 -37.93 -18.56 62.87
CA GLU A 609 -37.72 -19.20 64.17
C GLU A 609 -38.49 -18.41 65.24
N SER A 610 -39.21 -19.12 66.12
CA SER A 610 -39.90 -18.49 67.24
C SER A 610 -38.98 -18.36 68.45
N VAL A 611 -38.60 -17.13 68.79
CA VAL A 611 -37.88 -16.79 70.02
C VAL A 611 -38.92 -16.59 71.13
N THR A 612 -38.85 -17.39 72.19
CA THR A 612 -39.61 -17.17 73.42
C THR A 612 -38.86 -16.19 74.32
N ILE A 613 -39.56 -15.16 74.79
CA ILE A 613 -39.11 -14.26 75.86
C ILE A 613 -39.68 -14.79 77.18
N ASP A 614 -38.82 -15.01 78.16
CA ASP A 614 -39.23 -15.32 79.53
C ASP A 614 -39.34 -14.02 80.32
N ASP A 615 -40.53 -13.71 80.84
CA ASP A 615 -40.78 -12.55 81.70
C ASP A 615 -40.31 -12.83 83.14
N ASP A 616 -39.36 -12.06 83.66
CA ASP A 616 -38.86 -12.14 85.06
C ASP A 616 -39.92 -11.81 86.14
N GLN A 617 -41.20 -11.60 85.77
CA GLN A 617 -42.29 -11.16 86.66
C GLN A 617 -43.46 -12.16 86.82
N GLY A 618 -43.23 -13.45 86.57
CA GLY A 618 -44.04 -14.52 87.19
C GLY A 618 -45.51 -14.63 86.76
N THR A 619 -45.89 -14.04 85.63
CA THR A 619 -47.16 -14.32 84.94
C THR A 619 -46.90 -15.04 83.62
N ASN A 620 -47.64 -16.10 83.33
CA ASN A 620 -47.40 -17.02 82.20
C ASN A 620 -47.79 -16.42 80.83
N SER A 621 -47.06 -15.39 80.39
CA SER A 621 -47.24 -14.71 79.10
C SER A 621 -45.97 -14.74 78.25
N SER A 622 -45.37 -15.94 78.07
CA SER A 622 -44.21 -16.12 77.18
C SER A 622 -44.51 -15.65 75.76
N SER A 623 -44.05 -14.45 75.41
CA SER A 623 -44.28 -13.85 74.10
C SER A 623 -43.36 -14.51 73.07
N LYS A 624 -43.91 -14.80 71.89
CA LYS A 624 -43.22 -15.49 70.80
C LYS A 624 -42.92 -14.52 69.67
N LEU A 625 -41.65 -14.13 69.55
CA LEU A 625 -41.16 -13.24 68.51
C LEU A 625 -40.65 -14.06 67.32
N LEU A 626 -41.08 -13.73 66.10
CA LEU A 626 -40.70 -14.46 64.89
C LEU A 626 -39.51 -13.80 64.20
N VAL A 627 -38.35 -14.46 64.21
CA VAL A 627 -37.12 -13.97 63.54
C VAL A 627 -36.89 -14.76 62.24
N PRO A 628 -36.67 -14.10 61.08
CA PRO A 628 -36.41 -14.83 59.85
C PRO A 628 -35.01 -15.47 59.85
N CYS A 629 -34.96 -16.72 59.41
CA CYS A 629 -33.77 -17.57 59.42
C CYS A 629 -33.33 -18.00 58.02
N ARG A 630 -34.11 -17.70 56.97
CA ARG A 630 -33.80 -18.03 55.57
C ARG A 630 -34.04 -16.82 54.66
N LEU A 631 -33.28 -16.76 53.57
CA LEU A 631 -33.51 -15.79 52.50
C LEU A 631 -34.92 -16.01 51.91
N SER A 632 -35.60 -14.93 51.53
CA SER A 632 -36.90 -15.02 50.88
C SER A 632 -36.84 -15.71 49.52
N ARG A 633 -37.99 -16.27 49.10
CA ARG A 633 -38.11 -17.02 47.85
C ARG A 633 -37.71 -16.18 46.62
N TRP A 634 -38.21 -14.95 46.49
CA TRP A 634 -37.85 -14.09 45.35
C TRP A 634 -36.36 -13.78 45.30
N ALA A 635 -35.71 -13.52 46.44
CA ALA A 635 -34.29 -13.20 46.47
C ALA A 635 -33.42 -14.45 46.21
N PHE A 636 -33.87 -15.63 46.60
CA PHE A 636 -33.23 -16.90 46.24
C PHE A 636 -33.40 -17.21 44.75
N ASP A 637 -34.62 -17.10 44.22
CA ASP A 637 -34.94 -17.32 42.80
C ASP A 637 -34.17 -16.32 41.92
N LEU A 638 -33.98 -15.07 42.38
CA LEU A 638 -33.15 -14.04 41.73
C LEU A 638 -31.67 -14.45 41.68
N LEU A 639 -31.09 -14.89 42.81
CA LEU A 639 -29.70 -15.37 42.85
C LEU A 639 -29.51 -16.61 41.96
N HIS A 640 -30.47 -17.52 41.95
CA HIS A 640 -30.49 -18.70 41.08
C HIS A 640 -30.54 -18.28 39.60
N ARG A 641 -31.45 -17.38 39.21
CA ARG A 641 -31.57 -16.83 37.85
C ARG A 641 -30.29 -16.13 37.41
N MET A 642 -29.71 -15.27 38.25
CA MET A 642 -28.40 -14.65 38.01
C MET A 642 -27.30 -15.70 37.77
N SER A 643 -27.28 -16.75 38.58
CA SER A 643 -26.29 -17.83 38.47
C SER A 643 -26.46 -18.63 37.19
N CYS A 644 -27.69 -18.92 36.76
CA CYS A 644 -27.97 -19.59 35.49
C CYS A 644 -27.53 -18.74 34.29
N LEU A 645 -27.83 -17.44 34.28
CA LEU A 645 -27.42 -16.53 33.20
C LEU A 645 -25.89 -16.34 33.16
N ALA A 646 -25.25 -16.27 34.34
CA ALA A 646 -23.79 -16.25 34.46
C ALA A 646 -23.14 -17.57 34.00
N ALA A 647 -23.77 -18.72 34.27
CA ALA A 647 -23.32 -20.02 33.80
C ALA A 647 -23.46 -20.14 32.28
N ALA A 648 -24.60 -19.73 31.70
CA ALA A 648 -24.85 -19.81 30.25
C ALA A 648 -23.81 -19.03 29.41
N VAL A 649 -23.22 -17.97 29.97
CA VAL A 649 -22.12 -17.20 29.34
C VAL A 649 -20.73 -17.69 29.75
N GLY A 650 -20.62 -18.58 30.74
CA GLY A 650 -19.34 -19.08 31.25
C GLY A 650 -18.54 -18.02 32.00
N VAL A 651 -19.15 -17.40 33.01
CA VAL A 651 -18.60 -16.28 33.81
C VAL A 651 -17.20 -16.52 34.42
N HIS A 652 -16.75 -17.77 34.57
CA HIS A 652 -15.37 -18.09 34.97
C HIS A 652 -14.29 -17.53 34.01
N SER A 653 -14.64 -17.34 32.73
CA SER A 653 -13.78 -16.78 31.68
C SER A 653 -13.90 -15.25 31.53
N MET A 654 -14.83 -14.63 32.27
CA MET A 654 -15.11 -13.21 32.21
C MET A 654 -14.12 -12.44 33.12
N PRO A 655 -13.64 -11.24 32.71
CA PRO A 655 -12.88 -10.37 33.60
C PRO A 655 -13.61 -10.13 34.94
N ARG A 656 -12.94 -10.40 36.07
CA ARG A 656 -13.54 -10.26 37.42
C ARG A 656 -14.03 -8.82 37.72
N SER A 657 -13.47 -7.81 37.07
CA SER A 657 -13.96 -6.42 37.07
C SER A 657 -15.42 -6.31 36.60
N LEU A 658 -15.78 -7.07 35.57
CA LEU A 658 -17.12 -7.10 35.00
C LEU A 658 -18.10 -7.93 35.83
N VAL A 659 -17.64 -9.06 36.40
CA VAL A 659 -18.45 -9.84 37.37
C VAL A 659 -18.82 -8.97 38.58
N LYS A 660 -17.86 -8.21 39.13
CA LYS A 660 -18.12 -7.22 40.18
C LYS A 660 -19.14 -6.16 39.74
N ARG A 661 -19.01 -5.63 38.50
CA ARG A 661 -19.93 -4.63 37.93
C ARG A 661 -21.36 -5.19 37.79
N PHE A 662 -21.51 -6.45 37.37
CA PHE A 662 -22.82 -7.12 37.29
C PHE A 662 -23.49 -7.20 38.66
N SER A 663 -22.81 -7.79 39.65
CA SER A 663 -23.34 -7.93 41.02
C SER A 663 -23.67 -6.57 41.66
N LEU A 664 -22.85 -5.55 41.40
CA LEU A 664 -23.04 -4.17 41.85
C LEU A 664 -24.28 -3.50 41.23
N LEU A 665 -24.50 -3.65 39.92
CA LEU A 665 -25.66 -3.09 39.24
C LEU A 665 -26.96 -3.78 39.68
N VAL A 666 -26.95 -5.11 39.87
CA VAL A 666 -28.14 -5.84 40.34
C VAL A 666 -28.53 -5.39 41.75
N VAL A 667 -27.57 -5.27 42.69
CA VAL A 667 -27.88 -4.74 44.03
C VAL A 667 -28.40 -3.30 43.97
N THR A 668 -27.91 -2.47 43.04
CA THR A 668 -28.43 -1.10 42.84
C THR A 668 -29.90 -1.11 42.41
N ASN A 669 -30.27 -1.98 41.47
CA ASN A 669 -31.65 -2.15 41.04
C ASN A 669 -32.58 -2.70 42.14
N ILE A 670 -32.08 -3.59 43.00
CA ILE A 670 -32.82 -4.12 44.16
C ILE A 670 -33.06 -3.00 45.19
N VAL A 671 -32.03 -2.22 45.52
CA VAL A 671 -32.15 -1.08 46.44
C VAL A 671 -33.16 -0.07 45.90
N GLU A 672 -33.13 0.24 44.60
CA GLU A 672 -34.13 1.11 43.97
C GLU A 672 -35.55 0.54 44.02
N ALA A 673 -35.72 -0.77 43.87
CA ALA A 673 -37.02 -1.42 43.99
C ALA A 673 -37.57 -1.33 45.42
N ILE A 674 -36.71 -1.47 46.44
CA ILE A 674 -37.07 -1.33 47.86
C ILE A 674 -37.35 0.14 48.22
N ASP A 675 -36.51 1.08 47.77
CA ASP A 675 -36.74 2.53 47.95
C ASP A 675 -38.11 2.94 47.35
N LEU A 676 -38.48 2.38 46.20
CA LEU A 676 -39.79 2.61 45.55
C LEU A 676 -40.98 1.95 46.27
N LEU A 677 -40.79 0.86 47.01
CA LEU A 677 -41.83 0.30 47.89
C LEU A 677 -42.03 1.19 49.11
N LEU A 678 -40.95 1.59 49.77
CA LEU A 678 -40.95 2.47 50.94
C LEU A 678 -41.58 3.84 50.66
N ALA A 679 -41.51 4.31 49.40
CA ALA A 679 -42.16 5.54 48.96
C ALA A 679 -43.66 5.38 48.63
N LYS A 680 -44.18 4.14 48.52
CA LYS A 680 -45.57 3.83 48.15
C LYS A 680 -46.46 3.44 49.32
N GLU A 681 -45.90 2.77 50.34
CA GLU A 681 -46.66 2.30 51.51
C GLU A 681 -46.32 3.13 52.75
N GLU A 682 -47.33 3.71 53.41
CA GLU A 682 -47.13 4.53 54.62
C GLU A 682 -46.63 3.71 55.82
N LYS A 683 -47.02 2.43 55.90
CA LYS A 683 -46.52 1.45 56.89
C LYS A 683 -46.48 0.05 56.29
N LEU A 684 -45.29 -0.55 56.25
CA LEU A 684 -45.09 -1.95 55.89
C LEU A 684 -45.48 -2.88 57.05
N ASN A 685 -45.88 -4.11 56.75
CA ASN A 685 -46.02 -5.16 57.77
C ASN A 685 -44.64 -5.44 58.40
N GLN A 686 -44.56 -5.42 59.73
CA GLN A 686 -43.33 -5.60 60.51
C GLN A 686 -42.56 -6.88 60.12
N LEU A 687 -43.27 -8.00 59.91
CA LEU A 687 -42.64 -9.26 59.46
C LEU A 687 -41.97 -9.10 58.09
N VAL A 688 -42.62 -8.40 57.15
CA VAL A 688 -42.07 -8.13 55.81
C VAL A 688 -40.86 -7.19 55.90
N ALA A 689 -40.93 -6.15 56.73
CA ALA A 689 -39.79 -5.24 56.95
C ALA A 689 -38.57 -5.99 57.52
N VAL A 690 -38.75 -6.91 58.48
CA VAL A 690 -37.65 -7.71 59.04
C VAL A 690 -37.12 -8.75 58.03
N GLN A 691 -37.96 -9.34 57.18
CA GLN A 691 -37.48 -10.21 56.10
C GLN A 691 -36.65 -9.42 55.07
N LEU A 692 -37.11 -8.25 54.63
CA LEU A 692 -36.35 -7.40 53.71
C LEU A 692 -35.04 -6.88 54.34
N LEU A 693 -35.00 -6.68 55.67
CA LEU A 693 -33.77 -6.39 56.41
C LEU A 693 -32.78 -7.57 56.37
N LEU A 694 -33.25 -8.82 56.51
CA LEU A 694 -32.42 -10.01 56.34
C LEU A 694 -31.91 -10.12 54.90
N ASP A 695 -32.82 -10.05 53.93
CA ASP A 695 -32.51 -10.24 52.50
C ASP A 695 -31.48 -9.21 52.01
N LEU A 696 -31.70 -7.92 52.29
CA LEU A 696 -30.78 -6.86 51.86
C LEU A 696 -29.42 -6.96 52.56
N GLN A 697 -29.36 -7.43 53.81
CA GLN A 697 -28.09 -7.66 54.51
C GLN A 697 -27.33 -8.86 53.92
N VAL A 698 -28.00 -9.98 53.63
CA VAL A 698 -27.39 -11.16 52.99
C VAL A 698 -26.90 -10.81 51.57
N LEU A 699 -27.72 -10.14 50.76
CA LEU A 699 -27.34 -9.71 49.40
C LEU A 699 -26.16 -8.73 49.43
N THR A 700 -26.14 -7.77 50.37
CA THR A 700 -25.00 -6.85 50.59
C THR A 700 -23.72 -7.60 50.98
N MET A 701 -23.82 -8.68 51.76
CA MET A 701 -22.67 -9.49 52.21
C MET A 701 -22.21 -10.52 51.16
N LEU A 702 -23.04 -10.88 50.19
CA LEU A 702 -22.73 -11.85 49.15
C LEU A 702 -22.23 -11.20 47.84
N LEU A 703 -22.84 -10.08 47.44
CA LEU A 703 -22.69 -9.49 46.11
C LEU A 703 -21.82 -8.23 46.04
N LEU A 704 -21.43 -7.62 47.18
CA LEU A 704 -20.68 -6.36 47.18
C LEU A 704 -19.30 -6.49 47.86
N ASP A 705 -18.23 -6.17 47.13
CA ASP A 705 -16.85 -6.20 47.62
C ASP A 705 -16.50 -5.01 48.54
N GLU A 706 -15.31 -5.01 49.14
CA GLU A 706 -14.85 -3.92 50.02
C GLU A 706 -14.78 -2.54 49.32
N GLN A 707 -14.54 -2.52 48.01
CA GLN A 707 -14.31 -1.31 47.22
C GLN A 707 -15.61 -0.54 46.88
N SER A 708 -16.76 -1.21 46.89
CA SER A 708 -18.10 -0.67 46.60
C SER A 708 -18.70 0.29 47.67
N THR A 709 -17.88 1.17 48.25
CA THR A 709 -18.20 2.03 49.41
C THR A 709 -19.46 2.89 49.22
N MET A 710 -19.69 3.47 48.05
CA MET A 710 -20.84 4.33 47.74
C MET A 710 -22.16 3.56 47.78
N ILE A 711 -22.22 2.37 47.18
CA ILE A 711 -23.43 1.54 47.17
C ILE A 711 -23.62 0.87 48.53
N LYS A 712 -22.54 0.51 49.25
CA LYS A 712 -22.64 0.11 50.66
C LYS A 712 -23.20 1.24 51.55
N LYS A 713 -22.89 2.52 51.28
CA LYS A 713 -23.55 3.66 51.94
C LYS A 713 -25.03 3.74 51.60
N ARG A 714 -25.41 3.58 50.33
CA ARG A 714 -26.83 3.56 49.90
C ARG A 714 -27.61 2.40 50.56
N CYS A 715 -27.07 1.18 50.53
CA CYS A 715 -27.65 0.01 51.21
C CYS A 715 -27.86 0.28 52.71
N ARG A 716 -26.89 0.92 53.40
CA ARG A 716 -27.05 1.31 54.82
C ARG A 716 -28.17 2.33 55.04
N GLN A 717 -28.41 3.25 54.10
CA GLN A 717 -29.51 4.21 54.17
C GLN A 717 -30.87 3.49 54.04
N THR A 718 -31.03 2.63 53.04
CA THR A 718 -32.26 1.82 52.87
C THR A 718 -32.48 0.84 54.03
N ILE A 719 -31.42 0.22 54.57
CA ILE A 719 -31.48 -0.57 55.81
C ILE A 719 -31.93 0.29 57.01
N SER A 720 -31.49 1.55 57.10
CA SER A 720 -31.94 2.46 58.16
C SER A 720 -33.42 2.85 58.01
N ALA A 721 -33.90 3.03 56.77
CA ALA A 721 -35.30 3.31 56.49
C ALA A 721 -36.19 2.10 56.84
N LEU A 722 -35.78 0.88 56.44
CA LEU A 722 -36.46 -0.37 56.82
C LEU A 722 -36.50 -0.58 58.33
N LYS A 723 -35.42 -0.24 59.07
CA LYS A 723 -35.42 -0.30 60.54
C LYS A 723 -36.43 0.65 61.18
N GLY A 724 -36.68 1.80 60.56
CA GLY A 724 -37.69 2.76 61.03
C GLY A 724 -39.14 2.28 60.89
N GLN A 725 -39.37 1.16 60.19
CA GLN A 725 -40.69 0.53 60.03
C GLN A 725 -40.94 -0.62 61.04
N VAL A 726 -39.98 -0.90 61.93
CA VAL A 726 -40.03 -1.96 62.95
C VAL A 726 -40.06 -1.32 64.33
N ASP A 727 -40.79 -1.92 65.28
CA ASP A 727 -40.76 -1.44 66.66
C ASP A 727 -39.34 -1.49 67.25
N ALA A 728 -38.96 -0.45 68.00
CA ALA A 728 -37.61 -0.32 68.53
C ALA A 728 -37.23 -1.40 69.55
N PHE A 729 -38.18 -1.82 70.39
CA PHE A 729 -37.96 -2.86 71.40
C PHE A 729 -37.79 -4.24 70.75
N ASP A 730 -38.68 -4.59 69.83
CA ASP A 730 -38.57 -5.82 69.05
C ASP A 730 -37.24 -5.85 68.27
N LEU A 731 -36.86 -4.74 67.63
CA LEU A 731 -35.64 -4.66 66.83
C LEU A 731 -34.37 -4.89 67.66
N GLU A 732 -34.29 -4.39 68.89
CA GLU A 732 -33.14 -4.61 69.79
C GLU A 732 -33.01 -6.11 70.14
N LEU A 733 -34.12 -6.76 70.47
CA LEU A 733 -34.16 -8.19 70.80
C LEU A 733 -33.86 -9.09 69.58
N MET A 734 -34.35 -8.72 68.39
CA MET A 734 -34.10 -9.47 67.15
C MET A 734 -32.66 -9.32 66.65
N THR A 735 -32.03 -8.14 66.83
CA THR A 735 -30.73 -7.80 66.25
C THR A 735 -29.61 -8.85 66.44
N PRO A 736 -29.36 -9.44 67.65
CA PRO A 736 -28.31 -10.45 67.81
C PRO A 736 -28.61 -11.75 67.04
N ARG A 737 -29.87 -12.19 66.99
CA ARG A 737 -30.29 -13.38 66.23
C ARG A 737 -30.25 -13.11 64.73
N LEU A 738 -30.76 -11.96 64.29
CA LEU A 738 -30.72 -11.52 62.89
C LEU A 738 -29.29 -11.51 62.35
N LYS A 739 -28.31 -10.95 63.09
CA LYS A 739 -26.89 -10.97 62.68
C LYS A 739 -26.34 -12.39 62.51
N THR A 740 -26.66 -13.30 63.42
CA THR A 740 -26.27 -14.72 63.33
C THR A 740 -26.92 -15.39 62.11
N ASN A 741 -28.20 -15.11 61.86
CA ASN A 741 -28.92 -15.67 60.72
C ASN A 741 -28.38 -15.15 59.38
N VAL A 742 -28.03 -13.86 59.29
CA VAL A 742 -27.34 -13.28 58.12
C VAL A 742 -26.02 -13.99 57.85
N THR A 743 -25.16 -14.21 58.86
CA THR A 743 -23.86 -14.87 58.63
C THR A 743 -24.02 -16.34 58.25
N GLN A 744 -24.93 -17.08 58.89
CA GLN A 744 -25.22 -18.47 58.54
C GLN A 744 -25.84 -18.63 57.14
N GLN A 745 -26.75 -17.74 56.74
CA GLN A 745 -27.32 -17.77 55.38
C GLN A 745 -26.32 -17.33 54.32
N THR A 746 -25.50 -16.30 54.60
CA THR A 746 -24.40 -15.92 53.70
C THR A 746 -23.43 -17.09 53.51
N LEU A 747 -23.06 -17.82 54.57
CA LEU A 747 -22.26 -19.05 54.48
C LEU A 747 -22.90 -20.10 53.55
N ARG A 748 -24.19 -20.41 53.75
CA ARG A 748 -24.93 -21.41 52.96
C ARG A 748 -25.00 -21.06 51.47
N LEU A 749 -25.26 -19.78 51.17
CA LEU A 749 -25.45 -19.30 49.79
C LEU A 749 -24.11 -19.07 49.06
N PHE A 750 -23.04 -18.78 49.80
CA PHE A 750 -21.70 -18.53 49.25
C PHE A 750 -21.18 -19.71 48.41
N THR A 751 -21.35 -20.96 48.86
CA THR A 751 -20.90 -22.14 48.10
C THR A 751 -21.74 -22.43 46.86
N LEU A 752 -23.02 -22.05 46.86
CA LEU A 752 -23.94 -22.23 45.74
C LEU A 752 -23.71 -21.19 44.64
N PHE A 753 -23.26 -19.99 45.01
CA PHE A 753 -23.24 -18.81 44.13
C PHE A 753 -21.86 -18.15 43.97
N ASP A 754 -20.75 -18.82 44.33
CA ASP A 754 -19.38 -18.27 44.26
C ASP A 754 -19.04 -17.58 42.92
N GLY A 755 -19.54 -18.12 41.80
CA GLY A 755 -19.34 -17.57 40.45
C GLY A 755 -19.85 -16.13 40.24
N ILE A 756 -20.89 -15.70 40.99
CA ILE A 756 -21.44 -14.34 40.97
C ILE A 756 -21.06 -13.50 42.22
N THR A 757 -20.23 -14.04 43.12
CA THR A 757 -19.69 -13.27 44.24
C THR A 757 -18.62 -12.27 43.78
N ALA A 758 -18.68 -11.06 44.33
CA ALA A 758 -17.76 -9.99 43.93
C ALA A 758 -16.32 -10.21 44.44
N ASP A 759 -16.14 -10.77 45.64
CA ASP A 759 -14.83 -11.13 46.19
C ASP A 759 -14.95 -12.27 47.21
N SER A 760 -14.66 -13.49 46.76
CA SER A 760 -14.69 -14.69 47.59
C SER A 760 -13.68 -14.69 48.74
N LYS A 761 -12.58 -13.92 48.65
CA LYS A 761 -11.62 -13.73 49.76
C LYS A 761 -12.15 -12.76 50.81
N TRP A 762 -12.88 -11.72 50.40
CA TRP A 762 -13.54 -10.82 51.34
C TRP A 762 -14.68 -11.54 52.08
N THR A 763 -15.55 -12.26 51.36
CA THR A 763 -16.67 -12.98 51.98
C THR A 763 -16.18 -14.07 52.93
N THR A 764 -15.16 -14.86 52.57
CA THR A 764 -14.56 -15.84 53.50
C THR A 764 -13.89 -15.18 54.71
N ARG A 765 -13.21 -14.03 54.56
CA ARG A 765 -12.68 -13.26 55.70
C ARG A 765 -13.75 -12.79 56.66
N GLN A 766 -14.90 -12.32 56.16
CA GLN A 766 -16.04 -11.88 57.00
C GLN A 766 -16.69 -13.04 57.78
N LEU A 767 -16.48 -14.29 57.35
CA LEU A 767 -17.11 -15.48 57.91
C LEU A 767 -16.12 -16.34 58.73
N ASN A 768 -14.85 -15.95 58.80
CA ASN A 768 -13.82 -16.63 59.59
C ASN A 768 -14.16 -16.60 61.09
N GLY A 769 -14.23 -17.78 61.71
CA GLY A 769 -14.52 -17.96 63.14
C GLY A 769 -15.96 -18.39 63.46
N VAL A 770 -16.88 -18.37 62.48
CA VAL A 770 -18.25 -18.86 62.65
C VAL A 770 -18.24 -20.39 62.73
N LYS A 771 -18.56 -20.96 63.90
CA LYS A 771 -18.84 -22.40 64.02
C LYS A 771 -20.20 -22.69 63.40
N TYR A 772 -20.24 -23.60 62.43
CA TYR A 772 -21.51 -24.16 61.95
C TYR A 772 -22.18 -24.92 63.08
N ILE A 773 -23.37 -24.46 63.48
CA ILE A 773 -24.26 -25.19 64.38
C ILE A 773 -25.18 -26.02 63.49
N PRO A 774 -25.09 -27.36 63.49
CA PRO A 774 -26.06 -28.20 62.79
C PRO A 774 -27.39 -28.11 63.55
N ASP A 775 -28.36 -27.42 62.95
CA ASP A 775 -29.74 -27.40 63.43
C ASP A 775 -30.64 -28.22 62.49
N GLU A 776 -31.59 -28.94 63.07
CA GLU A 776 -32.13 -30.22 62.55
C GLU A 776 -32.94 -30.11 61.25
N GLN A 777 -33.22 -28.89 60.77
CA GLN A 777 -34.08 -28.62 59.60
C GLN A 777 -33.32 -28.21 58.33
N SER A 778 -31.99 -28.33 58.28
CA SER A 778 -31.19 -27.97 57.10
C SER A 778 -30.47 -29.16 56.44
N GLN A 779 -31.07 -29.69 55.36
CA GLN A 779 -30.53 -30.79 54.56
C GLN A 779 -29.38 -30.39 53.60
N LEU A 780 -28.95 -29.12 53.59
CA LEU A 780 -27.87 -28.63 52.73
C LEU A 780 -26.50 -28.94 53.34
N LEU A 781 -25.85 -29.95 52.79
CA LEU A 781 -24.55 -30.46 53.22
C LEU A 781 -23.41 -29.52 52.79
N MET A 782 -23.06 -28.57 53.66
CA MET A 782 -21.93 -27.67 53.44
C MET A 782 -20.60 -28.42 53.51
N LEU A 783 -19.77 -28.28 52.47
CA LEU A 783 -18.38 -28.75 52.47
C LEU A 783 -17.56 -27.93 53.47
N ASN A 784 -17.40 -28.47 54.68
CA ASN A 784 -16.71 -27.83 55.78
C ASN A 784 -15.22 -27.58 55.45
N THR A 785 -14.79 -26.32 55.50
CA THR A 785 -13.44 -25.87 55.14
C THR A 785 -12.32 -26.38 56.04
N GLN A 786 -12.64 -27.07 57.15
CA GLN A 786 -11.63 -27.60 58.08
C GLN A 786 -11.18 -29.04 57.79
N ARG A 787 -11.79 -29.76 56.83
CA ARG A 787 -11.26 -31.05 56.34
C ARG A 787 -11.52 -31.22 54.84
N CYS A 788 -10.48 -31.03 54.03
CA CYS A 788 -10.49 -31.45 52.62
C CYS A 788 -10.78 -32.95 52.53
N ARG A 789 -12.01 -33.30 52.11
CA ARG A 789 -12.45 -34.70 51.99
C ARG A 789 -12.21 -35.29 50.59
N PHE A 790 -11.89 -34.43 49.63
CA PHE A 790 -11.15 -34.84 48.44
C PHE A 790 -9.68 -35.00 48.84
N VAL A 791 -9.16 -36.21 48.70
CA VAL A 791 -7.70 -36.45 48.58
C VAL A 791 -7.19 -35.53 47.47
N LYS A 792 -6.04 -34.90 47.65
CA LYS A 792 -5.37 -34.11 46.60
C LYS A 792 -5.44 -34.89 45.28
N LEU A 793 -6.05 -34.33 44.24
CA LEU A 793 -5.84 -34.84 42.89
C LEU A 793 -4.34 -34.72 42.57
N PRO A 794 -3.71 -35.76 41.98
CA PRO A 794 -2.26 -35.86 41.86
C PRO A 794 -1.71 -35.01 40.69
N ILE A 795 -1.89 -33.68 40.78
CA ILE A 795 -1.49 -32.70 39.75
C ILE A 795 -0.90 -31.42 40.39
N CYS A 796 -0.39 -31.48 41.64
CA CYS A 796 0.02 -30.28 42.39
C CYS A 796 1.18 -30.47 43.37
N ASP A 797 2.28 -31.08 42.93
CA ASP A 797 3.56 -31.06 43.68
C ASP A 797 4.77 -30.46 42.91
N ASP A 798 4.71 -30.31 41.57
CA ASP A 798 5.89 -29.93 40.73
C ASP A 798 6.08 -28.43 40.39
N TRP A 799 5.36 -27.50 41.01
CA TRP A 799 5.56 -26.05 40.77
C TRP A 799 5.91 -25.26 42.03
N LYS A 800 7.18 -25.34 42.44
CA LYS A 800 7.78 -24.35 43.36
C LYS A 800 8.69 -23.41 42.58
N MET A 801 8.20 -22.21 42.29
CA MET A 801 9.08 -21.12 41.88
C MET A 801 10.01 -20.75 43.05
N ASN A 802 11.31 -20.73 42.79
CA ASN A 802 12.33 -20.36 43.76
C ASN A 802 12.16 -18.91 44.22
N VAL A 803 12.01 -18.70 45.53
CA VAL A 803 12.23 -17.41 46.20
C VAL A 803 13.24 -17.61 47.32
N ALA A 804 14.48 -17.22 47.03
CA ALA A 804 15.57 -16.81 47.92
C ALA A 804 15.99 -17.68 49.14
N GLY A 805 17.27 -18.07 49.14
CA GLY A 805 18.16 -17.79 50.29
C GLY A 805 18.46 -18.94 51.27
N ASN A 806 19.66 -19.51 51.11
CA ASN A 806 20.50 -20.20 52.11
C ASN A 806 19.85 -20.72 53.42
N LYS A 807 19.87 -22.04 53.62
CA LYS A 807 20.92 -22.67 54.48
C LYS A 807 21.03 -24.19 54.27
N GLU A 808 22.09 -24.75 54.82
CA GLU A 808 22.67 -26.06 54.48
C GLU A 808 21.92 -27.26 55.07
N GLY A 809 22.10 -28.42 54.41
CA GLY A 809 22.23 -29.73 55.06
C GLY A 809 20.94 -30.47 55.41
N GLU A 810 20.58 -31.48 54.61
CA GLU A 810 20.67 -32.89 55.05
C GLU A 810 20.54 -33.87 53.86
N VAL A 811 20.79 -35.15 54.13
CA VAL A 811 21.21 -36.17 53.16
C VAL A 811 20.02 -36.96 52.57
N ASN A 812 20.24 -37.54 51.38
CA ASN A 812 19.41 -38.56 50.73
C ASN A 812 18.59 -39.44 51.69
N ASP A 813 17.37 -39.78 51.29
CA ASP A 813 17.10 -41.20 51.07
C ASP A 813 16.17 -41.48 49.89
N ARG A 814 16.23 -42.71 49.37
CA ARG A 814 15.52 -43.19 48.18
C ARG A 814 14.28 -44.03 48.56
N HIS A 815 13.52 -44.43 47.53
CA HIS A 815 12.24 -45.15 47.56
C HIS A 815 11.03 -44.22 47.80
N PHE A 816 9.85 -44.45 47.22
CA PHE A 816 9.28 -45.68 46.64
C PHE A 816 8.70 -45.50 45.22
N HIS A 817 8.34 -46.64 44.62
CA HIS A 817 7.65 -46.82 43.33
C HIS A 817 6.31 -46.09 43.21
#